data_AF-F6HZF1-F1
#
_entry.id   AF-F6HZF1-F1
#
_cell.length_a   1.000
_cell.length_b   1.000
_cell.length_c   1.000
_cell.angle_alpha   90.00
_cell.angle_beta   90.00
_cell.angle_gamma   90.00
#
_symmetry.space_group_name_H-M   'P 1'
#
loop_
_entity.id
_entity.type
_entity.pdbx_description
1 polymer ?
#
loop_
_entity_poly.entity_id
_entity_poly.type
_entity_poly.pdbx_seq_one_letter_code
_entity_poly.pdbx_strand_id
1 'polypeptide(L)'
;MSVMAVGVVAVAWCLFFVNGHVLGEDGFQGLMDLEEIPSPNPLMVDLTLIPGAAARGAVCLDGTLPGYHFHPGFGSGANSWLIQLEGGGWCNNIKSCVFRKTTRRGSSKYMEKTLAFTGILSNKAEENPDFFNWNRVKLRYCDGASFSGEGQNKATGLYFRGQRIFEAGMEELMSKGMKNADQALLSGCSAGGLASILHCDEFGDLFPKTTKVKCLSDAGFFLDATDAAGGHTMRNLYAGVVSLQGVEKNLPSTCTTRLDPTSCFFPENLIDNIKTPLFLLNAAYDAWQFQESLVPSSADPHGEWKGCKLNHVNCNSTQIQFLQDFRMEMLDDVKGFARDDQNGLFINSCFAHCQTELQDTWFADDSPFLGKRKIAESVGDWYFDRRPVKAIDCPYPCDNTCHNLVFKYVLGEDDFQGLLDLEETPSPNPLMVDLTLIPGAAAKGAVCLDGTLPGYHFHPGFGSGANSWLIQLEGGGWCNDIKSCVFRKATRRGSSKYMEKTLAFTGILSNKAEENPDFFNWNRVELRYCDGASFSGEGQNEAAGLYFRGQRIFEAGMEELMSKGMKNADQALLSGCSAGGLASILHCDEFGGLFPETTKVKCLSDAGFFLDVTDAAGGHTIRNFYAGVVSLQGVEKNLPSTCISRFDPTSCFFPENLVDNIKTPLFLLNAAYDTWQFHQSLVPSSVDPHGEWNACKSNQSNCNSTQIQLLQDFRMEMLDDVKSFARDDQNGLFINSCFVHCQTERQDTWFADDSPLIGKKKIAESVGDWYFDRRPVKAIDCPYPCDTTCHNLVFK
;
A
#
# COMPACT_ATOMS: atom_id res chain seq x y z
N MET A 1 19.78 -10.33 -45.27
CA MET A 1 18.55 -11.05 -44.86
C MET A 1 18.27 -10.56 -43.44
N SER A 2 17.64 -9.39 -43.25
CA SER A 2 16.18 -9.11 -43.35
C SER A 2 15.41 -10.12 -42.50
N VAL A 3 14.69 -9.76 -41.44
CA VAL A 3 13.53 -8.83 -41.30
C VAL A 3 13.46 -8.36 -39.82
N MET A 4 13.37 -7.06 -39.45
CA MET A 4 12.15 -6.26 -39.09
C MET A 4 11.15 -7.01 -38.17
N ALA A 5 10.43 -6.49 -37.16
CA ALA A 5 9.93 -5.17 -36.74
C ALA A 5 9.30 -5.34 -35.32
N VAL A 6 9.44 -4.38 -34.38
CA VAL A 6 8.41 -3.41 -33.88
C VAL A 6 7.44 -3.89 -32.78
N GLY A 7 7.37 -3.09 -31.70
CA GLY A 7 6.17 -2.84 -30.87
C GLY A 7 6.01 -3.75 -29.64
N VAL A 8 5.48 -3.36 -28.49
CA VAL A 8 4.79 -2.14 -28.00
C VAL A 8 4.94 -2.12 -26.47
N VAL A 9 4.96 -0.90 -25.93
CA VAL A 9 5.00 -0.50 -24.52
C VAL A 9 3.80 -1.02 -23.71
N ALA A 10 4.02 -1.44 -22.46
CA ALA A 10 2.97 -1.45 -21.43
C ALA A 10 3.57 -1.07 -20.07
N VAL A 11 3.21 0.13 -19.61
CA VAL A 11 3.48 0.75 -18.32
C VAL A 11 2.39 0.30 -17.34
N ALA A 12 2.72 -0.08 -16.11
CA ALA A 12 1.73 -0.17 -15.03
C ALA A 12 2.35 -0.01 -13.63
N TRP A 13 1.85 1.01 -12.93
CA TRP A 13 1.95 1.30 -11.50
C TRP A 13 1.07 0.35 -10.66
N CYS A 14 1.35 0.20 -9.34
CA CYS A 14 0.53 -0.51 -8.29
C CYS A 14 1.16 -0.63 -6.86
N LEU A 15 1.01 0.41 -6.01
CA LEU A 15 0.88 0.38 -4.53
C LEU A 15 1.85 -0.37 -3.57
N PHE A 16 1.99 0.13 -2.33
CA PHE A 16 2.44 -0.66 -1.18
C PHE A 16 1.55 -0.44 0.07
N PHE A 17 0.87 -1.47 0.64
CA PHE A 17 0.69 -1.72 2.09
C PHE A 17 0.21 -3.13 2.48
N VAL A 18 0.73 -3.65 3.63
CA VAL A 18 0.24 -4.74 4.53
C VAL A 18 0.96 -4.73 5.89
N ASN A 19 0.19 -5.02 6.93
CA ASN A 19 0.48 -5.23 8.36
C ASN A 19 0.91 -3.98 9.13
N GLY A 20 -0.12 -3.26 9.60
CA GLY A 20 -0.02 -2.35 10.73
C GLY A 20 0.80 -1.09 10.49
N HIS A 21 1.10 -0.73 9.26
CA HIS A 21 2.02 0.36 8.87
C HIS A 21 1.59 0.72 7.44
N VAL A 22 1.76 1.89 6.82
CA VAL A 22 2.50 3.11 7.14
C VAL A 22 2.13 4.26 6.20
N LEU A 23 1.22 4.22 5.21
CA LEU A 23 1.18 5.22 4.10
C LEU A 23 2.52 5.62 3.43
N GLY A 24 3.64 4.97 3.77
CA GLY A 24 4.99 5.17 3.31
C GLY A 24 5.09 5.93 2.01
N GLU A 25 5.48 7.19 2.13
CA GLU A 25 5.80 8.26 1.17
C GLU A 25 5.34 8.17 -0.30
N ASP A 26 5.47 7.00 -0.94
CA ASP A 26 4.91 6.68 -2.25
C ASP A 26 3.39 6.42 -2.19
N GLY A 27 2.83 6.00 -1.04
CA GLY A 27 1.39 5.81 -0.83
C GLY A 27 0.64 7.13 -0.64
N PHE A 28 1.14 8.00 0.24
CA PHE A 28 0.63 9.37 0.40
C PHE A 28 0.71 10.16 -0.91
N GLN A 29 1.83 10.07 -1.65
CA GLN A 29 1.89 10.73 -2.95
C GLN A 29 1.02 10.05 -4.01
N GLY A 30 0.89 8.72 -4.00
CA GLY A 30 -0.04 8.05 -4.90
C GLY A 30 -1.47 8.54 -4.74
N LEU A 31 -1.88 8.94 -3.52
CA LEU A 31 -3.14 9.61 -3.23
C LEU A 31 -3.19 11.06 -3.77
N MET A 32 -2.11 11.83 -3.63
CA MET A 32 -2.04 13.19 -4.23
C MET A 32 -2.00 13.17 -5.77
N ASP A 33 -1.34 12.18 -6.38
CA ASP A 33 -1.28 11.98 -7.83
C ASP A 33 -2.67 11.57 -8.41
N LEU A 34 -3.61 11.09 -7.57
CA LEU A 34 -4.98 10.73 -7.94
C LEU A 34 -5.98 11.89 -7.83
N GLU A 35 -5.63 12.98 -7.14
CA GLU A 35 -6.47 14.17 -6.97
C GLU A 35 -6.17 15.29 -7.98
N GLU A 36 -5.20 15.13 -8.88
CA GLU A 36 -5.00 16.04 -10.01
C GLU A 36 -6.26 16.03 -10.89
N ILE A 37 -7.16 16.99 -10.71
CA ILE A 37 -8.16 17.33 -11.72
C ILE A 37 -7.37 17.96 -12.87
N PRO A 38 -7.14 17.25 -13.99
CA PRO A 38 -6.27 17.78 -15.02
C PRO A 38 -6.96 19.00 -15.64
N SER A 39 -6.20 20.07 -15.85
CA SER A 39 -6.65 21.17 -16.72
C SER A 39 -7.17 20.57 -18.04
N PRO A 40 -8.27 21.06 -18.61
CA PRO A 40 -8.74 20.61 -19.92
C PRO A 40 -7.62 20.81 -20.96
N ASN A 41 -7.03 19.69 -21.39
CA ASN A 41 -5.87 19.59 -22.28
C ASN A 41 -4.59 20.22 -21.70
N PRO A 42 -3.89 19.52 -20.79
CA PRO A 42 -2.59 19.97 -20.32
C PRO A 42 -1.51 19.74 -21.39
N LEU A 43 -0.44 20.53 -21.33
CA LEU A 43 0.73 20.32 -22.19
C LEU A 43 1.47 19.05 -21.75
N MET A 44 1.47 18.02 -22.60
CA MET A 44 2.26 16.81 -22.37
C MET A 44 3.69 16.99 -22.88
N VAL A 45 4.68 16.76 -22.02
CA VAL A 45 6.10 16.96 -22.33
C VAL A 45 6.85 15.64 -22.22
N ASP A 46 7.66 15.30 -23.23
CA ASP A 46 8.40 14.04 -23.29
C ASP A 46 9.58 13.98 -22.30
N LEU A 47 9.85 12.78 -21.80
CA LEU A 47 11.02 12.48 -20.98
C LEU A 47 12.29 12.42 -21.84
N THR A 48 13.31 13.16 -21.44
CA THR A 48 14.67 13.10 -21.99
C THR A 48 15.64 12.56 -20.94
N LEU A 49 16.30 11.43 -21.23
CA LEU A 49 17.40 10.93 -20.40
C LEU A 49 18.69 11.69 -20.68
N ILE A 50 19.54 11.88 -19.67
CA ILE A 50 20.81 12.60 -19.79
C ILE A 50 21.91 11.60 -20.23
N PRO A 51 22.34 11.56 -21.51
CA PRO A 51 23.20 10.47 -22.00
C PRO A 51 24.61 10.48 -21.38
N GLY A 52 25.12 11.68 -21.03
CA GLY A 52 26.43 11.87 -20.42
C GLY A 52 26.48 11.65 -18.90
N ALA A 53 25.35 11.41 -18.24
CA ALA A 53 25.27 11.36 -16.78
C ALA A 53 26.06 10.19 -16.18
N ALA A 54 25.96 8.99 -16.77
CA ALA A 54 26.69 7.81 -16.28
C ALA A 54 28.22 7.99 -16.29
N ALA A 55 28.78 8.71 -17.27
CA ALA A 55 30.21 8.99 -17.33
C ALA A 55 30.71 9.84 -16.14
N ARG A 56 29.80 10.59 -15.50
CA ARG A 56 30.04 11.39 -14.30
C ARG A 56 29.62 10.65 -13.02
N GLY A 57 29.12 9.43 -13.14
CA GLY A 57 28.55 8.64 -12.05
C GLY A 57 27.19 9.12 -11.56
N ALA A 58 26.51 9.99 -12.32
CA ALA A 58 25.15 10.43 -12.05
C ALA A 58 24.16 9.38 -12.59
N VAL A 59 23.61 8.58 -11.67
CA VAL A 59 22.68 7.50 -11.96
C VAL A 59 21.62 7.40 -10.87
N CYS A 60 20.41 6.99 -11.21
CA CYS A 60 19.33 6.73 -10.27
C CYS A 60 19.68 5.59 -9.28
N LEU A 61 18.83 5.38 -8.26
CA LEU A 61 19.02 4.31 -7.26
C LEU A 61 19.33 2.93 -7.86
N ASP A 62 18.74 2.57 -9.00
CA ASP A 62 18.98 1.29 -9.68
C ASP A 62 20.16 1.29 -10.69
N GLY A 63 20.83 2.43 -10.87
CA GLY A 63 21.92 2.60 -11.83
C GLY A 63 21.51 3.09 -13.23
N THR A 64 20.23 3.37 -13.47
CA THR A 64 19.77 3.96 -14.73
C THR A 64 20.11 5.44 -14.85
N LEU A 65 20.06 5.97 -16.08
CA LEU A 65 20.31 7.39 -16.31
C LEU A 65 19.20 8.26 -15.70
N PRO A 66 19.54 9.40 -15.08
CA PRO A 66 18.54 10.41 -14.74
C PRO A 66 17.94 11.06 -15.99
N GLY A 67 16.81 11.73 -15.83
CA GLY A 67 16.12 12.40 -16.93
C GLY A 67 15.33 13.63 -16.48
N TYR A 68 14.86 14.39 -17.46
CA TYR A 68 14.06 15.61 -17.27
C TYR A 68 13.03 15.73 -18.39
N HIS A 69 12.00 16.52 -18.15
CA HIS A 69 11.04 16.98 -19.16
C HIS A 69 11.35 18.44 -19.46
N PHE A 70 11.36 18.83 -20.74
CA PHE A 70 11.71 20.19 -21.14
C PHE A 70 10.75 20.72 -22.21
N HIS A 71 10.15 21.87 -21.92
CA HIS A 71 9.39 22.64 -22.90
C HIS A 71 10.07 24.00 -23.14
N PRO A 72 10.42 24.34 -24.40
CA PRO A 72 11.12 25.59 -24.70
C PRO A 72 10.25 26.82 -24.44
N GLY A 73 10.90 27.91 -24.03
CA GLY A 73 10.28 29.22 -23.89
C GLY A 73 10.05 29.92 -25.23
N PHE A 74 9.28 30.99 -25.22
CA PHE A 74 8.97 31.78 -26.41
C PHE A 74 8.76 33.27 -26.08
N GLY A 75 8.85 34.12 -27.11
CA GLY A 75 8.65 35.55 -26.97
C GLY A 75 9.64 36.17 -25.96
N SER A 76 9.13 36.96 -25.02
CA SER A 76 9.95 37.60 -23.97
C SER A 76 10.54 36.61 -22.97
N GLY A 77 9.99 35.40 -22.83
CA GLY A 77 10.49 34.36 -21.92
C GLY A 77 11.49 33.39 -22.54
N ALA A 78 11.87 33.59 -23.82
CA ALA A 78 12.78 32.66 -24.53
C ALA A 78 14.17 32.53 -23.89
N ASN A 79 14.63 33.55 -23.14
CA ASN A 79 15.88 33.54 -22.37
C ASN A 79 15.65 33.43 -20.85
N SER A 80 14.44 33.09 -20.41
CA SER A 80 14.13 32.88 -18.99
C SER A 80 13.93 31.40 -18.72
N TRP A 81 14.39 30.92 -17.56
CA TRP A 81 14.42 29.49 -17.21
C TRP A 81 13.77 29.21 -15.87
N LEU A 82 12.87 28.22 -15.83
CA LEU A 82 12.23 27.67 -14.64
C LEU A 82 12.61 26.19 -14.55
N ILE A 83 13.29 25.81 -13.48
CA ILE A 83 13.70 24.43 -13.22
C ILE A 83 12.93 23.95 -11.99
N GLN A 84 11.95 23.07 -12.20
CA GLN A 84 11.19 22.41 -11.15
C GLN A 84 11.86 21.07 -10.79
N LEU A 85 12.33 20.94 -9.55
CA LEU A 85 12.83 19.70 -8.97
C LEU A 85 11.64 18.88 -8.49
N GLU A 86 11.48 17.67 -9.07
CA GLU A 86 10.43 16.75 -8.64
C GLU A 86 10.62 16.33 -7.18
N GLY A 87 9.52 16.26 -6.44
CA GLY A 87 9.50 15.79 -5.06
C GLY A 87 9.19 14.30 -4.91
N GLY A 88 9.06 13.88 -3.65
CA GLY A 88 8.48 12.57 -3.35
C GLY A 88 9.08 11.78 -2.20
N GLY A 89 9.37 12.43 -1.07
CA GLY A 89 9.93 11.74 0.10
C GLY A 89 11.35 11.20 -0.10
N TRP A 90 11.79 10.34 0.82
CA TRP A 90 13.13 9.80 0.95
C TRP A 90 13.17 8.31 1.33
N CYS A 91 14.23 7.62 0.91
CA CYS A 91 14.48 6.29 1.46
C CYS A 91 15.58 6.35 2.54
N ASN A 92 15.26 5.97 3.78
CA ASN A 92 16.17 6.13 4.93
C ASN A 92 16.85 4.83 5.40
N ASN A 93 16.55 3.70 4.77
CA ASN A 93 17.17 2.42 5.11
C ASN A 93 17.28 1.53 3.86
N ILE A 94 18.06 0.45 3.95
CA ILE A 94 18.29 -0.45 2.80
C ILE A 94 16.98 -1.03 2.25
N LYS A 95 16.03 -1.40 3.12
CA LYS A 95 14.74 -1.96 2.70
C LYS A 95 13.94 -0.94 1.90
N SER A 96 13.78 0.29 2.42
CA SER A 96 13.04 1.35 1.73
C SER A 96 13.72 1.76 0.42
N CYS A 97 15.06 1.83 0.37
CA CYS A 97 15.76 2.19 -0.87
C CYS A 97 15.74 1.09 -1.93
N VAL A 98 15.82 -0.20 -1.53
CA VAL A 98 15.66 -1.33 -2.46
C VAL A 98 14.25 -1.35 -3.03
N PHE A 99 13.24 -1.02 -2.24
CA PHE A 99 11.88 -0.84 -2.74
C PHE A 99 11.80 0.33 -3.75
N ARG A 100 12.30 1.51 -3.35
CA ARG A 100 12.23 2.72 -4.16
C ARG A 100 12.91 2.60 -5.52
N LYS A 101 14.00 1.84 -5.63
CA LYS A 101 14.70 1.61 -6.92
C LYS A 101 13.84 0.86 -7.95
N THR A 102 12.77 0.20 -7.54
CA THR A 102 11.81 -0.47 -8.43
C THR A 102 10.61 0.40 -8.81
N THR A 103 10.65 1.71 -8.52
CA THR A 103 9.58 2.67 -8.84
C THR A 103 10.12 3.82 -9.69
N ARG A 104 9.24 4.70 -10.17
CA ARG A 104 9.60 5.92 -10.94
C ARG A 104 10.56 6.84 -10.16
N ARG A 105 10.54 6.75 -8.83
CA ARG A 105 11.34 7.53 -7.88
C ARG A 105 12.71 6.94 -7.54
N GLY A 106 13.10 5.86 -8.20
CA GLY A 106 14.42 5.28 -8.07
C GLY A 106 14.98 4.66 -9.36
N SER A 107 14.22 4.69 -10.46
CA SER A 107 14.69 4.24 -11.76
C SER A 107 13.93 4.89 -12.91
N SER A 108 14.67 5.36 -13.92
CA SER A 108 14.08 5.96 -15.12
C SER A 108 13.40 4.95 -16.05
N LYS A 109 13.55 3.63 -15.79
CA LYS A 109 12.76 2.60 -16.47
C LYS A 109 11.27 2.78 -16.21
N TYR A 110 10.90 3.20 -14.99
CA TYR A 110 9.52 3.33 -14.55
C TYR A 110 8.99 4.76 -14.62
N MET A 111 9.82 5.74 -15.00
CA MET A 111 9.35 7.10 -15.24
C MET A 111 8.37 7.15 -16.41
N GLU A 112 7.32 7.95 -16.23
CA GLU A 112 6.36 8.28 -17.28
C GLU A 112 7.10 8.84 -18.49
N LYS A 113 6.73 8.38 -19.68
CA LYS A 113 7.36 8.83 -20.93
C LYS A 113 6.93 10.24 -21.30
N THR A 114 5.76 10.65 -20.85
CA THR A 114 5.24 12.00 -20.97
C THR A 114 4.70 12.46 -19.62
N LEU A 115 4.80 13.75 -19.33
CA LEU A 115 4.30 14.34 -18.09
C LEU A 115 3.52 15.62 -18.40
N ALA A 116 2.37 15.79 -17.75
CA ALA A 116 1.53 16.96 -17.89
C ALA A 116 2.18 18.16 -17.17
N PHE A 117 2.35 19.26 -17.88
CA PHE A 117 2.81 20.52 -17.28
C PHE A 117 1.60 21.36 -16.88
N THR A 118 1.39 21.48 -15.57
CA THR A 118 0.30 22.21 -14.90
C THR A 118 0.85 23.23 -13.91
N GLY A 119 -0.02 24.07 -13.32
CA GLY A 119 0.38 25.04 -12.31
C GLY A 119 1.50 25.95 -12.80
N ILE A 120 2.56 26.09 -12.02
CA ILE A 120 3.76 26.87 -12.35
C ILE A 120 4.48 26.41 -13.63
N LEU A 121 4.22 25.19 -14.12
CA LEU A 121 4.76 24.67 -15.37
C LEU A 121 3.81 24.84 -16.57
N SER A 122 2.56 25.27 -16.37
CA SER A 122 1.60 25.44 -17.48
C SER A 122 2.10 26.44 -18.53
N ASN A 123 1.76 26.18 -19.80
CA ASN A 123 2.03 27.03 -20.95
C ASN A 123 0.92 28.01 -21.32
N LYS A 124 -0.10 28.10 -20.48
CA LYS A 124 -1.23 29.00 -20.67
C LYS A 124 -1.10 30.18 -19.70
N ALA A 125 -1.24 31.40 -20.20
CA ALA A 125 -1.12 32.61 -19.37
C ALA A 125 -2.27 32.71 -18.35
N GLU A 126 -3.44 32.18 -18.70
CA GLU A 126 -4.61 32.06 -17.84
C GLU A 126 -4.41 31.08 -16.67
N GLU A 127 -3.43 30.18 -16.75
CA GLU A 127 -3.10 29.23 -15.68
C GLU A 127 -1.80 29.59 -14.95
N ASN A 128 -0.86 30.24 -15.64
CA ASN A 128 0.48 30.58 -15.17
C ASN A 128 0.93 31.96 -15.68
N PRO A 129 0.38 33.05 -15.14
CA PRO A 129 0.42 34.38 -15.77
C PRO A 129 1.81 34.92 -16.04
N ASP A 130 2.78 34.56 -15.20
CA ASP A 130 4.10 35.17 -15.17
C ASP A 130 5.21 34.28 -15.76
N PHE A 131 5.03 32.95 -15.75
CA PHE A 131 6.04 31.99 -16.19
C PHE A 131 5.61 31.16 -17.43
N PHE A 132 4.41 31.37 -17.98
CA PHE A 132 3.86 30.56 -19.09
C PHE A 132 4.67 30.59 -20.40
N ASN A 133 5.59 31.53 -20.59
CA ASN A 133 6.41 31.63 -21.80
C ASN A 133 7.90 31.37 -21.55
N TRP A 134 8.27 30.90 -20.36
CA TRP A 134 9.65 30.57 -20.00
C TRP A 134 10.06 29.20 -20.55
N ASN A 135 11.37 28.96 -20.61
CA ASN A 135 11.92 27.61 -20.68
C ASN A 135 11.56 26.89 -19.38
N ARG A 136 10.79 25.80 -19.47
CA ARG A 136 10.32 25.08 -18.29
C ARG A 136 10.84 23.66 -18.29
N VAL A 137 11.40 23.28 -17.16
CA VAL A 137 12.02 21.99 -16.98
C VAL A 137 11.45 21.34 -15.72
N LYS A 138 11.12 20.05 -15.79
CA LYS A 138 10.95 19.21 -14.59
C LYS A 138 12.09 18.20 -14.53
N LEU A 139 13.03 18.38 -13.61
CA LEU A 139 14.11 17.41 -13.38
C LEU A 139 13.57 16.27 -12.51
N ARG A 140 13.66 15.04 -13.02
CA ARG A 140 13.04 13.88 -12.39
C ARG A 140 13.83 13.40 -11.19
N TYR A 141 13.12 13.06 -10.12
CA TYR A 141 13.68 12.65 -8.84
C TYR A 141 13.85 11.14 -8.79
N CYS A 142 15.09 10.68 -8.64
CA CYS A 142 15.39 9.25 -8.62
C CYS A 142 16.52 8.82 -7.68
N ASP A 143 16.95 9.68 -6.76
CA ASP A 143 18.04 9.41 -5.81
C ASP A 143 17.57 9.11 -4.39
N GLY A 144 16.41 9.63 -3.97
CA GLY A 144 15.85 9.35 -2.65
C GLY A 144 16.46 10.15 -1.49
N ALA A 145 17.24 11.20 -1.77
CA ALA A 145 17.90 12.08 -0.78
C ALA A 145 17.81 13.57 -1.15
N SER A 146 16.70 14.04 -1.73
CA SER A 146 16.53 15.44 -2.16
C SER A 146 17.70 15.96 -3.03
N PHE A 147 18.17 15.14 -3.96
CA PHE A 147 19.31 15.48 -4.80
C PHE A 147 20.63 15.73 -4.04
N SER A 148 20.81 15.17 -2.83
CA SER A 148 22.01 15.45 -2.01
C SER A 148 22.87 14.22 -1.68
N GLY A 149 22.48 13.01 -2.06
CA GLY A 149 23.25 11.78 -1.75
C GLY A 149 24.57 11.64 -2.52
N GLU A 150 25.62 11.08 -1.88
CA GLU A 150 26.95 10.82 -2.45
C GLU A 150 27.58 9.51 -1.91
N GLY A 151 26.78 8.44 -1.99
CA GLY A 151 27.06 7.11 -1.44
C GLY A 151 26.68 5.96 -2.38
N GLN A 152 26.93 4.73 -1.96
CA GLN A 152 26.45 3.53 -2.66
C GLN A 152 26.40 2.33 -1.71
N ASN A 153 25.50 1.39 -1.98
CA ASN A 153 25.54 0.07 -1.37
C ASN A 153 25.75 -0.99 -2.45
N LYS A 154 26.96 -1.58 -2.49
CA LYS A 154 27.31 -2.59 -3.50
C LYS A 154 26.55 -3.90 -3.31
N ALA A 155 26.27 -4.31 -2.07
CA ALA A 155 25.61 -5.57 -1.77
C ALA A 155 24.18 -5.62 -2.31
N THR A 156 23.49 -4.48 -2.30
CA THR A 156 22.11 -4.37 -2.81
C THR A 156 22.00 -3.67 -4.16
N GLY A 157 23.13 -3.29 -4.76
CA GLY A 157 23.17 -2.55 -6.03
C GLY A 157 22.38 -1.24 -5.96
N LEU A 158 22.60 -0.45 -4.92
CA LEU A 158 22.02 0.89 -4.75
C LEU A 158 23.06 1.98 -5.00
N TYR A 159 22.66 3.01 -5.73
CA TYR A 159 23.47 4.18 -6.02
C TYR A 159 22.81 5.44 -5.44
N PHE A 160 23.45 6.06 -4.45
CA PHE A 160 22.97 7.29 -3.83
C PHE A 160 23.73 8.46 -4.46
N ARG A 161 23.18 9.01 -5.55
CA ARG A 161 23.88 9.95 -6.45
C ARG A 161 23.12 11.25 -6.67
N GLY A 162 22.34 11.67 -5.68
CA GLY A 162 21.52 12.87 -5.76
C GLY A 162 22.32 14.09 -6.23
N GLN A 163 23.46 14.37 -5.59
CA GLN A 163 24.28 15.55 -5.92
C GLN A 163 24.71 15.51 -7.37
N ARG A 164 25.20 14.35 -7.82
CA ARG A 164 25.66 14.18 -9.20
C ARG A 164 24.52 14.29 -10.21
N ILE A 165 23.32 13.84 -9.86
CA ILE A 165 22.13 13.98 -10.71
C ILE A 165 21.77 15.45 -10.87
N PHE A 166 21.78 16.23 -9.79
CA PHE A 166 21.57 17.68 -9.84
C PHE A 166 22.59 18.36 -10.74
N GLU A 167 23.89 18.14 -10.49
CA GLU A 167 24.98 18.71 -11.29
C GLU A 167 24.86 18.35 -12.79
N ALA A 168 24.66 17.06 -13.10
CA ALA A 168 24.50 16.62 -14.48
C ALA A 168 23.26 17.22 -15.16
N GLY A 169 22.17 17.42 -14.40
CA GLY A 169 20.97 18.11 -14.85
C GLY A 169 21.27 19.57 -15.19
N MET A 170 21.89 20.32 -14.27
CA MET A 170 22.21 21.73 -14.49
C MET A 170 23.17 21.93 -15.67
N GLU A 171 24.20 21.10 -15.80
CA GLU A 171 25.14 21.16 -16.92
C GLU A 171 24.48 20.87 -18.27
N GLU A 172 23.60 19.87 -18.33
CA GLU A 172 22.82 19.56 -19.53
C GLU A 172 21.98 20.78 -19.95
N LEU A 173 21.27 21.41 -19.01
CA LEU A 173 20.47 22.60 -19.28
C LEU A 173 21.33 23.82 -19.68
N MET A 174 22.49 24.00 -19.04
CA MET A 174 23.48 25.01 -19.43
C MET A 174 23.92 24.84 -20.88
N SER A 175 24.13 23.59 -21.32
CA SER A 175 24.48 23.28 -22.70
C SER A 175 23.36 23.60 -23.70
N LYS A 176 22.09 23.55 -23.26
CA LYS A 176 20.90 23.86 -24.08
C LYS A 176 20.57 25.35 -24.19
N GLY A 177 21.30 26.20 -23.50
CA GLY A 177 21.13 27.65 -23.60
C GLY A 177 20.86 28.34 -22.27
N MET A 178 20.67 27.60 -21.17
CA MET A 178 20.48 28.20 -19.84
C MET A 178 21.65 29.11 -19.43
N LYS A 179 22.86 28.85 -19.92
CA LYS A 179 24.03 29.72 -19.69
C LYS A 179 23.87 31.17 -20.19
N ASN A 180 22.92 31.39 -21.10
CA ASN A 180 22.61 32.71 -21.66
C ASN A 180 21.36 33.32 -21.01
N ALA A 181 20.88 32.77 -19.90
CA ALA A 181 19.64 33.21 -19.28
C ALA A 181 19.75 34.64 -18.76
N ASP A 182 18.71 35.43 -19.04
CA ASP A 182 18.50 36.73 -18.40
C ASP A 182 17.92 36.55 -16.99
N GLN A 183 17.12 35.48 -16.82
CA GLN A 183 16.38 35.18 -15.60
C GLN A 183 16.33 33.67 -15.38
N ALA A 184 16.52 33.23 -14.13
CA ALA A 184 16.46 31.82 -13.76
C ALA A 184 15.78 31.64 -12.38
N LEU A 185 14.85 30.69 -12.31
CA LEU A 185 14.17 30.28 -11.09
C LEU A 185 14.39 28.78 -10.85
N LEU A 186 15.03 28.44 -9.74
CA LEU A 186 15.02 27.07 -9.22
C LEU A 186 13.81 26.90 -8.32
N SER A 187 13.00 25.88 -8.56
CA SER A 187 11.78 25.62 -7.83
C SER A 187 11.65 24.12 -7.56
N GLY A 188 10.82 23.73 -6.60
CA GLY A 188 10.51 22.32 -6.37
C GLY A 188 9.47 22.16 -5.28
N CYS A 189 8.82 20.98 -5.27
CA CYS A 189 7.89 20.60 -4.21
C CYS A 189 8.46 19.52 -3.28
N SER A 190 8.15 19.56 -1.98
CA SER A 190 8.34 18.44 -1.05
C SER A 190 9.83 18.14 -0.90
N ALA A 191 10.27 16.90 -1.12
CA ALA A 191 11.69 16.57 -1.24
C ALA A 191 12.44 17.44 -2.29
N GLY A 192 11.78 17.85 -3.37
CA GLY A 192 12.32 18.79 -4.37
C GLY A 192 12.28 20.26 -3.91
N GLY A 193 11.35 20.60 -3.01
CA GLY A 193 11.33 21.89 -2.32
C GLY A 193 12.50 22.00 -1.36
N LEU A 194 12.73 20.96 -0.54
CA LEU A 194 13.94 20.84 0.27
C LEU A 194 15.20 20.92 -0.60
N ALA A 195 15.24 20.21 -1.72
CA ALA A 195 16.37 20.30 -2.66
C ALA A 195 16.57 21.74 -3.19
N SER A 196 15.49 22.48 -3.45
CA SER A 196 15.58 23.87 -3.89
C SER A 196 16.15 24.79 -2.81
N ILE A 197 15.97 24.48 -1.53
CA ILE A 197 16.65 25.16 -0.41
C ILE A 197 18.14 24.77 -0.39
N LEU A 198 18.43 23.47 -0.39
CA LEU A 198 19.79 22.94 -0.24
C LEU A 198 20.73 23.38 -1.37
N HIS A 199 20.23 23.41 -2.61
CA HIS A 199 21.02 23.75 -3.79
C HIS A 199 20.84 25.21 -4.25
N CYS A 200 20.15 26.07 -3.48
CA CYS A 200 19.82 27.42 -3.95
C CYS A 200 21.06 28.26 -4.29
N ASP A 201 22.05 28.27 -3.40
CA ASP A 201 23.30 29.00 -3.62
C ASP A 201 24.16 28.34 -4.71
N GLU A 202 24.19 27.01 -4.78
CA GLU A 202 24.88 26.29 -5.86
C GLU A 202 24.30 26.65 -7.23
N PHE A 203 22.98 26.77 -7.34
CA PHE A 203 22.30 27.21 -8.55
C PHE A 203 22.58 28.67 -8.88
N GLY A 204 22.55 29.56 -7.87
CA GLY A 204 22.93 30.96 -8.01
C GLY A 204 24.33 31.16 -8.58
N ASP A 205 25.30 30.39 -8.07
CA ASP A 205 26.71 30.45 -8.45
C ASP A 205 26.98 29.97 -9.90
N LEU A 206 26.02 29.31 -10.55
CA LEU A 206 26.14 28.92 -11.96
C LEU A 206 26.08 30.11 -12.93
N PHE A 207 25.55 31.26 -12.49
CA PHE A 207 25.26 32.40 -13.36
C PHE A 207 26.14 33.62 -13.03
N PRO A 208 26.40 34.50 -14.01
CA PRO A 208 27.01 35.79 -13.72
C PRO A 208 26.05 36.67 -12.90
N LYS A 209 26.61 37.61 -12.11
CA LYS A 209 25.84 38.54 -11.27
C LYS A 209 24.83 39.44 -12.04
N THR A 210 24.89 39.46 -13.37
CA THR A 210 23.95 40.18 -14.23
C THR A 210 22.65 39.43 -14.48
N THR A 211 22.64 38.10 -14.31
CA THR A 211 21.44 37.27 -14.44
C THR A 211 20.62 37.38 -13.16
N LYS A 212 19.30 37.57 -13.28
CA LYS A 212 18.41 37.52 -12.11
C LYS A 212 18.16 36.05 -11.74
N VAL A 213 18.68 35.61 -10.61
CA VAL A 213 18.50 34.25 -10.09
C VAL A 213 17.80 34.28 -8.74
N LYS A 214 16.76 33.47 -8.58
CA LYS A 214 16.07 33.27 -7.30
C LYS A 214 15.64 31.80 -7.14
N CYS A 215 15.25 31.41 -5.93
CA CYS A 215 14.76 30.05 -5.64
C CYS A 215 13.37 30.07 -5.00
N LEU A 216 12.57 29.05 -5.25
CA LEU A 216 11.24 28.83 -4.65
C LEU A 216 11.21 27.43 -4.04
N SER A 217 10.88 27.34 -2.75
CA SER A 217 10.63 26.07 -2.09
C SER A 217 9.15 25.97 -1.73
N ASP A 218 8.46 25.04 -2.37
CA ASP A 218 7.06 24.68 -2.08
C ASP A 218 7.01 23.43 -1.21
N ALA A 219 6.37 23.50 -0.04
CA ALA A 219 6.24 22.38 0.90
C ALA A 219 7.59 21.70 1.25
N GLY A 220 8.68 22.46 1.20
CA GLY A 220 10.05 21.98 1.44
C GLY A 220 10.61 22.33 2.82
N PHE A 221 9.88 23.13 3.61
CA PHE A 221 10.29 23.57 4.94
C PHE A 221 9.76 22.60 6.02
N PHE A 222 10.41 21.44 6.13
CA PHE A 222 10.09 20.42 7.14
C PHE A 222 10.81 20.69 8.45
N LEU A 223 10.12 20.57 9.58
CA LEU A 223 10.66 20.79 10.92
C LEU A 223 11.11 19.50 11.64
N ASP A 224 12.13 19.59 12.50
CA ASP A 224 12.43 18.60 13.54
C ASP A 224 11.46 18.71 14.74
N ALA A 225 10.16 18.61 14.46
CA ALA A 225 9.10 18.72 15.45
C ALA A 225 8.87 17.40 16.21
N THR A 226 8.34 17.52 17.43
CA THR A 226 7.94 16.36 18.25
C THR A 226 6.64 15.74 17.72
N ASP A 227 6.60 14.41 17.58
CA ASP A 227 5.40 13.68 17.18
C ASP A 227 4.40 13.48 18.34
N ALA A 228 3.19 13.00 18.03
CA ALA A 228 2.11 12.83 19.00
C ALA A 228 2.44 11.87 20.16
N ALA A 229 3.47 11.03 20.03
CA ALA A 229 3.95 10.14 21.07
C ALA A 229 5.17 10.70 21.84
N GLY A 230 5.60 11.93 21.54
CA GLY A 230 6.76 12.56 22.15
C GLY A 230 8.11 12.20 21.51
N GLY A 231 8.10 11.52 20.35
CA GLY A 231 9.27 11.16 19.58
C GLY A 231 9.68 12.21 18.54
N HIS A 232 10.76 11.95 17.81
CA HIS A 232 11.23 12.79 16.69
C HIS A 232 11.26 11.96 15.39
N THR A 233 10.08 11.64 14.87
CA THR A 233 9.95 10.76 13.69
C THR A 233 10.69 11.33 12.47
N MET A 234 10.54 12.62 12.16
CA MET A 234 11.23 13.24 11.02
C MET A 234 12.75 13.21 11.18
N ARG A 235 13.26 13.47 12.39
CA ARG A 235 14.70 13.39 12.68
C ARG A 235 15.23 11.99 12.43
N ASN A 236 14.50 10.96 12.83
CA ASN A 236 14.89 9.57 12.61
C ASN A 236 14.89 9.21 11.12
N LEU A 237 13.92 9.72 10.35
CA LEU A 237 13.88 9.59 8.90
C LEU A 237 15.15 10.22 8.30
N TYR A 238 15.39 11.51 8.57
CA TYR A 238 16.53 12.25 8.03
C TYR A 238 17.87 11.69 8.49
N ALA A 239 18.01 11.23 9.73
CA ALA A 239 19.23 10.58 10.21
C ALA A 239 19.57 9.33 9.38
N GLY A 240 18.55 8.53 9.05
CA GLY A 240 18.70 7.37 8.17
C GLY A 240 19.10 7.77 6.75
N VAL A 241 18.46 8.80 6.17
CA VAL A 241 18.81 9.33 4.83
C VAL A 241 20.26 9.81 4.81
N VAL A 242 20.62 10.69 5.74
CA VAL A 242 21.93 11.34 5.80
C VAL A 242 23.04 10.32 5.96
N SER A 243 22.89 9.38 6.91
CA SER A 243 23.89 8.35 7.19
C SER A 243 24.00 7.30 6.08
N LEU A 244 22.86 6.79 5.57
CA LEU A 244 22.86 5.74 4.56
C LEU A 244 23.40 6.22 3.22
N GLN A 245 22.97 7.42 2.81
CA GLN A 245 23.18 7.94 1.47
C GLN A 245 24.42 8.85 1.37
N GLY A 246 25.07 9.13 2.49
CA GLY A 246 26.29 9.95 2.54
C GLY A 246 26.04 11.40 2.20
N VAL A 247 24.88 11.93 2.60
CA VAL A 247 24.45 13.32 2.31
C VAL A 247 25.37 14.34 2.96
N GLU A 248 25.98 14.01 4.11
CA GLU A 248 26.87 14.89 4.89
C GLU A 248 27.95 15.60 4.06
N LYS A 249 28.39 14.98 2.95
CA LYS A 249 29.44 15.51 2.08
C LYS A 249 29.02 16.73 1.28
N ASN A 250 27.72 16.89 1.06
CA ASN A 250 27.13 17.95 0.23
C ASN A 250 26.34 18.96 1.06
N LEU A 251 26.35 18.85 2.39
CA LEU A 251 25.71 19.83 3.25
C LEU A 251 26.60 21.07 3.45
N PRO A 252 26.02 22.26 3.62
CA PRO A 252 26.78 23.49 3.81
C PRO A 252 27.74 23.42 5.01
N SER A 253 29.02 23.69 4.76
CA SER A 253 30.04 23.73 5.83
C SER A 253 29.76 24.78 6.91
N THR A 254 29.03 25.84 6.57
CA THR A 254 28.53 26.87 7.50
C THR A 254 27.57 26.31 8.55
N CYS A 255 26.94 25.17 8.27
CA CYS A 255 26.11 24.44 9.20
C CYS A 255 26.87 23.28 9.87
N THR A 256 27.51 22.40 9.09
CA THR A 256 28.11 21.15 9.61
C THR A 256 29.32 21.36 10.52
N THR A 257 29.89 22.57 10.55
CA THR A 257 30.91 22.96 11.52
C THR A 257 30.35 23.27 12.92
N ARG A 258 29.03 23.47 13.04
CA ARG A 258 28.34 23.87 14.29
C ARG A 258 27.32 22.84 14.76
N LEU A 259 26.66 22.15 13.83
CA LEU A 259 25.60 21.17 14.09
C LEU A 259 25.93 19.83 13.43
N ASP A 260 25.27 18.76 13.88
CA ASP A 260 25.43 17.45 13.24
C ASP A 260 24.81 17.42 11.83
N PRO A 261 25.27 16.53 10.94
CA PRO A 261 24.76 16.46 9.57
C PRO A 261 23.26 16.26 9.44
N THR A 262 22.60 15.58 10.39
CA THR A 262 21.13 15.40 10.35
C THR A 262 20.44 16.74 10.58
N SER A 263 20.85 17.48 11.60
CA SER A 263 20.36 18.85 11.85
C SER A 263 20.64 19.79 10.68
N CYS A 264 21.73 19.60 9.94
CA CYS A 264 22.02 20.40 8.74
C CYS A 264 21.25 19.99 7.49
N PHE A 265 20.47 18.90 7.52
CA PHE A 265 19.55 18.57 6.44
C PHE A 265 18.16 19.19 6.66
N PHE A 266 17.89 19.67 7.87
CA PHE A 266 16.68 20.39 8.25
C PHE A 266 16.76 21.88 7.87
N PRO A 267 15.81 22.40 7.06
CA PRO A 267 15.79 23.79 6.60
C PRO A 267 15.86 24.86 7.70
N GLU A 268 15.25 24.64 8.87
CA GLU A 268 15.26 25.60 9.98
C GLU A 268 16.68 25.99 10.42
N ASN A 269 17.67 25.12 10.16
CA ASN A 269 19.08 25.36 10.48
C ASN A 269 19.87 26.04 9.35
N LEU A 270 19.27 26.22 8.17
CA LEU A 270 19.95 26.65 6.94
C LEU A 270 19.43 27.97 6.36
N ILE A 271 18.11 28.18 6.37
CA ILE A 271 17.46 29.24 5.56
C ILE A 271 17.98 30.65 5.82
N ASP A 272 18.40 30.95 7.05
CA ASP A 272 18.96 32.26 7.43
C ASP A 272 20.34 32.54 6.80
N ASN A 273 21.03 31.51 6.29
CA ASN A 273 22.37 31.62 5.73
C ASN A 273 22.42 31.53 4.19
N ILE A 274 21.27 31.32 3.54
CA ILE A 274 21.18 31.26 2.08
C ILE A 274 21.35 32.68 1.51
N LYS A 275 22.24 32.83 0.54
CA LYS A 275 22.59 34.15 -0.04
C LYS A 275 21.71 34.52 -1.22
N THR A 276 21.29 33.52 -1.98
CA THR A 276 20.44 33.67 -3.15
C THR A 276 19.00 33.90 -2.70
N PRO A 277 18.28 34.92 -3.21
CA PRO A 277 16.92 35.20 -2.75
C PRO A 277 16.00 33.99 -2.85
N LEU A 278 15.38 33.63 -1.73
CA LEU A 278 14.53 32.45 -1.60
C LEU A 278 13.09 32.86 -1.27
N PHE A 279 12.12 32.16 -1.85
CA PHE A 279 10.72 32.22 -1.49
C PHE A 279 10.30 30.92 -0.82
N LEU A 280 9.75 31.01 0.39
CA LEU A 280 9.15 29.87 1.06
C LEU A 280 7.64 29.91 0.87
N LEU A 281 7.11 28.92 0.16
CA LEU A 281 5.70 28.60 0.10
C LEU A 281 5.47 27.34 0.92
N ASN A 282 4.72 27.43 2.01
CA ASN A 282 4.46 26.26 2.85
C ASN A 282 3.06 26.35 3.45
N ALA A 283 2.37 25.22 3.56
CA ALA A 283 1.21 25.13 4.43
C ALA A 283 1.68 25.13 5.90
N ALA A 284 0.99 25.88 6.76
CA ALA A 284 1.25 25.86 8.20
C ALA A 284 0.87 24.51 8.84
N TYR A 285 -0.05 23.78 8.22
CA TYR A 285 -0.46 22.42 8.58
C TYR A 285 -0.18 21.50 7.40
N ASP A 286 1.10 21.41 7.02
CA ASP A 286 1.53 20.57 5.89
C ASP A 286 0.99 19.14 6.05
N ALA A 287 0.14 18.73 5.10
CA ALA A 287 -0.62 17.49 5.24
C ALA A 287 0.29 16.26 5.22
N TRP A 288 1.43 16.32 4.51
CA TRP A 288 2.41 15.25 4.48
C TRP A 288 3.12 15.16 5.83
N GLN A 289 3.64 16.29 6.34
CA GLN A 289 4.34 16.29 7.62
C GLN A 289 3.39 15.90 8.77
N PHE A 290 2.12 16.29 8.70
CA PHE A 290 1.11 15.84 9.64
C PHE A 290 0.98 14.30 9.68
N GLN A 291 0.85 13.65 8.52
CA GLN A 291 0.63 12.19 8.48
C GLN A 291 1.90 11.38 8.71
N GLU A 292 3.01 11.75 8.08
CA GLU A 292 4.22 10.92 8.01
C GLU A 292 5.20 11.23 9.14
N SER A 293 5.13 12.42 9.74
CA SER A 293 6.07 12.89 10.77
C SER A 293 5.40 13.13 12.11
N LEU A 294 4.35 13.96 12.16
CA LEU A 294 3.75 14.35 13.44
C LEU A 294 2.89 13.26 14.03
N VAL A 295 2.16 12.52 13.18
CA VAL A 295 1.25 11.46 13.62
C VAL A 295 1.38 10.20 12.75
N PRO A 296 2.59 9.64 12.60
CA PRO A 296 2.78 8.36 11.94
C PRO A 296 2.02 7.26 12.70
N SER A 297 1.81 6.12 12.04
CA SER A 297 1.13 4.98 12.68
C SER A 297 1.83 4.51 13.96
N SER A 298 3.16 4.66 14.05
CA SER A 298 3.94 4.34 15.26
C SER A 298 3.70 5.30 16.43
N ALA A 299 3.25 6.53 16.17
CA ALA A 299 2.93 7.53 17.18
C ALA A 299 1.44 7.57 17.55
N ASP A 300 0.59 6.83 16.84
CA ASP A 300 -0.84 6.71 17.09
C ASP A 300 -1.29 5.22 17.14
N PRO A 301 -0.75 4.42 18.08
CA PRO A 301 -1.00 2.97 18.13
C PRO A 301 -2.46 2.61 18.47
N HIS A 302 -3.21 3.56 19.06
CA HIS A 302 -4.62 3.39 19.42
C HIS A 302 -5.59 3.98 18.38
N GLY A 303 -5.08 4.60 17.31
CA GLY A 303 -5.87 5.15 16.23
C GLY A 303 -6.69 6.39 16.61
N GLU A 304 -6.30 7.13 17.64
CA GLU A 304 -7.01 8.32 18.12
C GLU A 304 -7.00 9.45 17.08
N TRP A 305 -5.99 9.48 16.22
CA TRP A 305 -5.86 10.47 15.16
C TRP A 305 -6.36 9.99 13.81
N LYS A 306 -6.82 8.74 13.68
CA LYS A 306 -7.29 8.16 12.41
C LYS A 306 -8.34 9.06 11.74
N GLY A 307 -9.39 9.48 12.46
CA GLY A 307 -10.42 10.35 11.92
C GLY A 307 -9.90 11.73 11.48
N CYS A 308 -9.02 12.33 12.28
CA CYS A 308 -8.41 13.64 12.05
C CYS A 308 -7.42 13.63 10.85
N LYS A 309 -6.63 12.56 10.70
CA LYS A 309 -5.71 12.38 9.55
C LYS A 309 -6.44 12.21 8.23
N LEU A 310 -7.58 11.51 8.23
CA LEU A 310 -8.40 11.36 7.03
C LEU A 310 -9.07 12.69 6.64
N ASN A 311 -9.64 13.36 7.63
CA ASN A 311 -10.33 14.62 7.41
C ASN A 311 -10.09 15.53 8.60
N HIS A 312 -9.37 16.63 8.36
CA HIS A 312 -9.03 17.64 9.35
C HIS A 312 -10.25 18.22 10.11
N VAL A 313 -11.46 18.15 9.52
CA VAL A 313 -12.71 18.55 10.20
C VAL A 313 -13.04 17.66 11.40
N ASN A 314 -12.55 16.42 11.43
CA ASN A 314 -12.77 15.46 12.52
C ASN A 314 -11.76 15.61 13.67
N CYS A 315 -10.81 16.54 13.58
CA CYS A 315 -9.87 16.79 14.66
C CYS A 315 -10.57 17.40 15.87
N ASN A 316 -10.36 16.81 17.05
CA ASN A 316 -10.85 17.38 18.29
C ASN A 316 -10.00 18.58 18.74
N SER A 317 -10.46 19.31 19.77
CA SER A 317 -9.78 20.53 20.25
C SER A 317 -8.32 20.31 20.67
N THR A 318 -8.00 19.15 21.25
CA THR A 318 -6.62 18.83 21.68
C THR A 318 -5.73 18.54 20.47
N GLN A 319 -6.27 17.83 19.47
CA GLN A 319 -5.57 17.57 18.21
C GLN A 319 -5.29 18.85 17.43
N ILE A 320 -6.28 19.75 17.36
CA ILE A 320 -6.09 21.08 16.77
C ILE A 320 -5.05 21.88 17.56
N GLN A 321 -5.07 21.87 18.89
CA GLN A 321 -4.08 22.59 19.68
C GLN A 321 -2.65 22.11 19.40
N PHE A 322 -2.44 20.79 19.31
CA PHE A 322 -1.14 20.23 18.93
C PHE A 322 -0.67 20.72 17.55
N LEU A 323 -1.57 20.76 16.57
CA LEU A 323 -1.27 21.30 15.23
C LEU A 323 -1.02 22.82 15.25
N GLN A 324 -1.67 23.56 16.15
CA GLN A 324 -1.38 24.99 16.35
C GLN A 324 0.02 25.20 16.95
N ASP A 325 0.43 24.36 17.89
CA ASP A 325 1.76 24.44 18.49
C ASP A 325 2.84 24.19 17.43
N PHE A 326 2.64 23.19 16.56
CA PHE A 326 3.49 22.94 15.38
C PHE A 326 3.56 24.17 14.45
N ARG A 327 2.42 24.79 14.13
CA ARG A 327 2.41 26.04 13.34
C ARG A 327 3.22 27.14 14.03
N MET A 328 3.11 27.28 15.34
CA MET A 328 3.85 28.33 16.07
C MET A 328 5.36 28.11 16.05
N GLU A 329 5.81 26.86 16.07
CA GLU A 329 7.21 26.47 15.86
C GLU A 329 7.69 26.89 14.46
N MET A 330 6.96 26.51 13.40
CA MET A 330 7.26 26.93 12.02
C MET A 330 7.41 28.45 11.91
N LEU A 331 6.47 29.19 12.52
CA LEU A 331 6.48 30.64 12.48
C LEU A 331 7.60 31.26 13.30
N ASP A 332 8.14 30.58 14.32
CA ASP A 332 9.32 31.03 15.04
C ASP A 332 10.57 30.88 14.18
N ASP A 333 10.72 29.73 13.52
CA ASP A 333 11.90 29.39 12.72
C ASP A 333 12.07 30.30 11.49
N VAL A 334 10.97 30.74 10.87
CA VAL A 334 11.05 31.65 9.71
C VAL A 334 11.21 33.13 10.08
N LYS A 335 11.24 33.52 11.37
CA LYS A 335 11.34 34.94 11.78
C LYS A 335 12.64 35.61 11.34
N GLY A 336 13.76 34.88 11.38
CA GLY A 336 15.06 35.38 10.93
C GLY A 336 15.00 35.68 9.43
N PHE A 337 14.69 34.65 8.66
CA PHE A 337 14.50 34.66 7.22
C PHE A 337 13.55 35.74 6.71
N ALA A 338 12.44 35.97 7.42
CA ALA A 338 11.43 36.95 7.03
C ALA A 338 11.92 38.41 7.10
N ARG A 339 13.05 38.70 7.78
CA ARG A 339 13.60 40.06 7.91
C ARG A 339 14.33 40.55 6.65
N ASP A 340 14.76 39.66 5.78
CA ASP A 340 15.38 40.05 4.51
C ASP A 340 14.30 40.39 3.49
N ASP A 341 14.29 41.64 3.00
CA ASP A 341 13.34 42.12 2.00
C ASP A 341 13.50 41.46 0.62
N GLN A 342 14.64 40.81 0.35
CA GLN A 342 14.87 40.02 -0.87
C GLN A 342 14.16 38.67 -0.82
N ASN A 343 13.92 38.13 0.37
CA ASN A 343 13.25 36.85 0.54
C ASN A 343 11.73 37.00 0.47
N GLY A 344 11.04 35.94 0.08
CA GLY A 344 9.57 35.89 0.04
C GLY A 344 9.01 34.82 0.96
N LEU A 345 7.80 35.04 1.46
CA LEU A 345 7.11 34.11 2.35
C LEU A 345 5.62 34.09 2.02
N PHE A 346 5.06 32.90 1.82
CA PHE A 346 3.63 32.65 1.75
C PHE A 346 3.31 31.41 2.58
N ILE A 347 2.83 31.63 3.81
CA ILE A 347 2.39 30.57 4.72
C ILE A 347 0.88 30.67 4.88
N ASN A 348 0.13 29.74 4.28
CA ASN A 348 -1.33 29.65 4.45
C ASN A 348 -1.70 28.64 5.53
N SER A 349 -2.95 28.69 5.99
CA SER A 349 -3.47 27.79 7.03
C SER A 349 -4.25 26.61 6.47
N CYS A 350 -3.93 26.20 5.24
CA CYS A 350 -4.53 25.04 4.62
C CYS A 350 -3.87 23.74 5.11
N PHE A 351 -4.61 22.64 5.03
CA PHE A 351 -4.09 21.28 5.09
C PHE A 351 -3.72 20.85 3.67
N ALA A 352 -2.57 21.31 3.18
CA ALA A 352 -2.14 21.12 1.80
C ALA A 352 -0.68 20.67 1.73
N HIS A 353 -0.27 20.20 0.55
CA HIS A 353 1.10 19.84 0.21
C HIS A 353 1.27 19.98 -1.32
N CYS A 354 2.41 20.48 -1.81
CA CYS A 354 2.66 20.75 -3.24
C CYS A 354 1.68 21.70 -3.94
N GLN A 355 1.71 22.99 -3.57
CA GLN A 355 0.72 23.95 -4.04
C GLN A 355 1.05 24.63 -5.37
N THR A 356 2.28 24.51 -5.87
CA THR A 356 2.73 25.14 -7.13
C THR A 356 2.38 24.35 -8.38
N GLU A 357 2.29 23.03 -8.27
CA GLU A 357 2.06 22.13 -9.41
C GLU A 357 0.57 21.87 -9.66
N LEU A 358 -0.27 22.06 -8.63
CA LEU A 358 -1.70 21.88 -8.69
C LEU A 358 -2.41 23.19 -9.08
N GLN A 359 -3.25 23.14 -10.12
CA GLN A 359 -3.87 24.36 -10.66
C GLN A 359 -4.88 24.97 -9.70
N ASP A 360 -5.61 24.12 -8.96
CA ASP A 360 -6.62 24.49 -7.99
C ASP A 360 -6.03 25.28 -6.81
N THR A 361 -4.77 25.02 -6.41
CA THR A 361 -4.08 25.82 -5.40
C THR A 361 -3.26 26.97 -5.99
N TRP A 362 -2.72 26.80 -7.19
CA TRP A 362 -1.80 27.77 -7.80
C TRP A 362 -2.49 29.05 -8.28
N PHE A 363 -3.48 28.93 -9.18
CA PHE A 363 -4.09 30.09 -9.85
C PHE A 363 -5.54 29.92 -10.34
N ALA A 364 -6.22 28.80 -10.06
CA ALA A 364 -7.65 28.64 -10.36
C ALA A 364 -8.51 29.76 -9.75
N ASP A 365 -9.72 29.98 -10.28
CA ASP A 365 -10.60 31.09 -9.85
C ASP A 365 -10.92 31.07 -8.35
N ASP A 366 -11.05 29.87 -7.78
CA ASP A 366 -11.33 29.59 -6.37
C ASP A 366 -10.08 29.25 -5.54
N SER A 367 -8.87 29.36 -6.11
CA SER A 367 -7.63 28.99 -5.41
C SER A 367 -7.40 29.77 -4.11
N PRO A 368 -6.68 29.20 -3.12
CA PRO A 368 -6.37 29.87 -1.87
C PRO A 368 -5.67 31.21 -2.07
N PHE A 369 -6.02 32.22 -1.27
CA PHE A 369 -5.43 33.54 -1.37
C PHE A 369 -5.20 34.19 -0.01
N LEU A 370 -4.09 34.93 0.11
CA LEU A 370 -3.79 35.74 1.29
C LEU A 370 -3.76 37.22 0.90
N GLY A 371 -4.51 38.04 1.64
CA GLY A 371 -4.61 39.47 1.34
C GLY A 371 -5.13 39.76 -0.08
N LYS A 372 -6.09 38.94 -0.56
CA LYS A 372 -6.68 38.98 -1.91
C LYS A 372 -5.72 38.68 -3.06
N ARG A 373 -4.64 37.95 -2.80
CA ARG A 373 -3.71 37.53 -3.85
C ARG A 373 -3.43 36.04 -3.75
N LYS A 374 -3.50 35.39 -4.91
CA LYS A 374 -3.26 33.96 -5.07
C LYS A 374 -1.77 33.65 -4.91
N ILE A 375 -1.44 32.37 -4.86
CA ILE A 375 -0.05 31.91 -4.77
C ILE A 375 0.74 32.39 -6.00
N ALA A 376 0.23 32.15 -7.22
CA ALA A 376 0.93 32.55 -8.45
C ALA A 376 1.26 34.04 -8.53
N GLU A 377 0.30 34.89 -8.14
CA GLU A 377 0.47 36.34 -8.13
C GLU A 377 1.53 36.77 -7.10
N SER A 378 1.52 36.13 -5.93
CA SER A 378 2.47 36.42 -4.85
C SER A 378 3.89 36.01 -5.22
N VAL A 379 4.07 34.84 -5.83
CA VAL A 379 5.37 34.40 -6.36
C VAL A 379 5.85 35.32 -7.48
N GLY A 380 4.98 35.68 -8.42
CA GLY A 380 5.30 36.61 -9.51
C GLY A 380 5.67 38.01 -9.02
N ASP A 381 4.90 38.57 -8.09
CA ASP A 381 5.19 39.86 -7.48
C ASP A 381 6.56 39.91 -6.83
N TRP A 382 6.91 38.87 -6.07
CA TRP A 382 8.21 38.76 -5.44
C TRP A 382 9.32 38.54 -6.47
N TYR A 383 9.13 37.63 -7.43
CA TYR A 383 10.18 37.28 -8.38
C TYR A 383 10.58 38.48 -9.24
N PHE A 384 9.58 39.21 -9.75
CA PHE A 384 9.78 40.38 -10.60
C PHE A 384 10.01 41.69 -9.83
N ASP A 385 10.15 41.62 -8.51
CA ASP A 385 10.36 42.79 -7.63
C ASP A 385 9.24 43.84 -7.75
N ARG A 386 8.00 43.40 -8.03
CA ARG A 386 6.82 44.29 -8.06
C ARG A 386 6.47 44.77 -6.66
N ARG A 387 6.69 43.92 -5.65
CA ARG A 387 6.58 44.26 -4.21
C ARG A 387 7.19 43.16 -3.31
N PRO A 388 7.52 43.48 -2.05
CA PRO A 388 7.82 42.46 -1.04
C PRO A 388 6.59 41.60 -0.72
N VAL A 389 6.81 40.32 -0.42
CA VAL A 389 5.75 39.37 -0.07
C VAL A 389 6.14 38.63 1.21
N LYS A 390 5.44 38.95 2.30
CA LYS A 390 5.55 38.31 3.61
C LYS A 390 4.15 37.94 4.11
N ALA A 391 3.49 37.06 3.37
CA ALA A 391 2.13 36.64 3.64
C ALA A 391 2.14 35.47 4.65
N ILE A 392 1.57 35.70 5.82
CA ILE A 392 1.34 34.66 6.84
C ILE A 392 -0.13 34.74 7.22
N ASP A 393 -0.80 33.62 7.16
CA ASP A 393 -2.22 33.50 7.42
C ASP A 393 -2.54 33.36 8.92
N CYS A 394 -3.81 33.52 9.29
CA CYS A 394 -4.30 33.33 10.65
C CYS A 394 -4.40 31.83 11.03
N PRO A 395 -4.44 31.45 12.33
CA PRO A 395 -4.66 30.06 12.75
C PRO A 395 -5.94 29.42 12.17
N TYR A 396 -5.90 28.14 11.79
CA TYR A 396 -7.08 27.35 11.40
C TYR A 396 -8.16 27.44 12.50
N PRO A 397 -9.46 27.55 12.14
CA PRO A 397 -10.07 27.40 10.81
C PRO A 397 -10.43 28.74 10.14
N CYS A 398 -9.55 29.74 10.16
CA CYS A 398 -9.94 31.07 9.70
C CYS A 398 -10.02 31.23 8.17
N ASP A 399 -9.25 30.47 7.41
CA ASP A 399 -9.16 30.61 5.95
C ASP A 399 -10.13 29.66 5.26
N ASN A 400 -11.21 30.25 4.73
CA ASN A 400 -12.26 29.54 4.01
C ASN A 400 -11.96 29.41 2.50
N THR A 401 -10.79 29.84 2.04
CA THR A 401 -10.34 29.72 0.65
C THR A 401 -9.50 28.47 0.43
N CYS A 402 -9.18 27.74 1.51
CA CYS A 402 -8.35 26.56 1.45
C CYS A 402 -9.01 25.38 0.74
N HIS A 403 -8.25 24.77 -0.16
CA HIS A 403 -8.53 23.44 -0.71
C HIS A 403 -7.75 22.43 0.14
N ASN A 404 -8.36 22.01 1.25
CA ASN A 404 -7.74 21.08 2.19
C ASN A 404 -7.79 19.64 1.64
N LEU A 405 -6.68 18.92 1.74
CA LEU A 405 -6.61 17.50 1.43
C LEU A 405 -7.49 16.69 2.38
N VAL A 406 -8.32 15.81 1.81
CA VAL A 406 -9.21 14.89 2.53
C VAL A 406 -8.97 13.48 2.01
N PHE A 407 -8.37 12.64 2.83
CA PHE A 407 -7.97 11.30 2.45
C PHE A 407 -9.16 10.35 2.62
N LYS A 408 -9.51 9.63 1.55
CA LYS A 408 -10.53 8.58 1.58
C LYS A 408 -9.87 7.24 1.89
N TYR A 409 -10.44 6.47 2.82
CA TYR A 409 -9.99 5.09 3.08
C TYR A 409 -10.16 4.25 1.80
N VAL A 410 -9.05 3.74 1.26
CA VAL A 410 -9.07 2.62 0.32
C VAL A 410 -8.56 1.42 1.13
N LEU A 411 -9.48 0.56 1.57
CA LEU A 411 -9.11 -0.67 2.27
C LEU A 411 -8.38 -1.59 1.28
N GLY A 412 -7.07 -1.77 1.42
CA GLY A 412 -6.33 -2.82 0.71
C GLY A 412 -6.69 -4.21 1.25
N GLU A 413 -6.42 -5.27 0.47
CA GLU A 413 -6.75 -6.66 0.83
C GLU A 413 -6.23 -7.09 2.22
N ASP A 414 -5.08 -6.55 2.59
CA ASP A 414 -4.42 -6.86 3.85
C ASP A 414 -4.76 -5.92 5.01
N ASP A 415 -5.28 -4.72 4.71
CA ASP A 415 -5.88 -3.86 5.72
C ASP A 415 -7.21 -4.46 6.19
N PHE A 416 -7.95 -5.10 5.27
CA PHE A 416 -9.18 -5.83 5.58
C PHE A 416 -8.90 -7.02 6.53
N GLN A 417 -7.85 -7.80 6.27
CA GLN A 417 -7.48 -8.90 7.17
C GLN A 417 -6.87 -8.43 8.49
N GLY A 418 -6.08 -7.34 8.49
CA GLY A 418 -5.61 -6.73 9.75
C GLY A 418 -6.75 -6.20 10.63
N LEU A 419 -7.86 -5.73 10.03
CA LEU A 419 -9.08 -5.36 10.74
C LEU A 419 -9.82 -6.59 11.31
N LEU A 420 -9.83 -7.72 10.59
CA LEU A 420 -10.37 -8.98 11.09
C LEU A 420 -9.56 -9.53 12.29
N ASP A 421 -8.22 -9.42 12.23
CA ASP A 421 -7.32 -9.85 13.30
C ASP A 421 -7.43 -8.96 14.57
N LEU A 422 -7.93 -7.72 14.45
CA LEU A 422 -8.11 -6.76 15.57
C LEU A 422 -9.43 -6.92 16.34
N GLU A 423 -10.42 -7.63 15.78
CA GLU A 423 -11.71 -7.87 16.43
C GLU A 423 -11.78 -9.20 17.19
N GLU A 424 -10.70 -9.98 17.22
CA GLU A 424 -10.64 -11.20 18.03
C GLU A 424 -10.82 -10.86 19.51
N THR A 425 -11.87 -11.40 20.12
CA THR A 425 -11.93 -11.49 21.58
C THR A 425 -10.90 -12.53 22.03
N PRO A 426 -9.78 -12.13 22.66
CA PRO A 426 -8.72 -13.08 22.95
C PRO A 426 -9.22 -14.10 23.96
N SER A 427 -9.00 -15.40 23.70
CA SER A 427 -9.17 -16.43 24.73
C SER A 427 -8.32 -16.04 25.96
N PRO A 428 -8.84 -16.15 27.19
CA PRO A 428 -8.03 -15.95 28.38
C PRO A 428 -6.95 -17.04 28.41
N ASN A 429 -5.71 -16.63 28.10
CA ASN A 429 -4.52 -17.48 27.92
C ASN A 429 -4.64 -18.46 26.74
N PRO A 430 -4.40 -18.01 25.50
CA PRO A 430 -4.35 -18.90 24.35
C PRO A 430 -3.06 -19.73 24.36
N LEU A 431 -3.10 -20.89 23.72
CA LEU A 431 -1.92 -21.72 23.51
C LEU A 431 -1.02 -21.06 22.45
N MET A 432 0.15 -20.58 22.86
CA MET A 432 1.15 -20.05 21.94
C MET A 432 2.01 -21.19 21.38
N VAL A 433 2.11 -21.29 20.05
CA VAL A 433 2.82 -22.37 19.35
C VAL A 433 3.94 -21.78 18.50
N ASP A 434 5.14 -22.33 18.61
CA ASP A 434 6.33 -21.86 17.89
C ASP A 434 6.30 -22.17 16.40
N LEU A 435 6.87 -21.27 15.60
CA LEU A 435 7.09 -21.44 14.17
C LEU A 435 8.22 -22.44 13.91
N THR A 436 7.95 -23.45 13.09
CA THR A 436 8.97 -24.37 12.55
C THR A 436 9.12 -24.17 11.05
N LEU A 437 10.33 -23.82 10.58
CA LEU A 437 10.64 -23.79 9.15
C LEU A 437 10.90 -25.20 8.63
N ILE A 438 10.50 -25.48 7.39
CA ILE A 438 10.67 -26.81 6.75
C ILE A 438 12.05 -26.88 6.10
N PRO A 439 13.07 -27.54 6.70
CA PRO A 439 14.46 -27.43 6.23
C PRO A 439 14.67 -28.08 4.85
N GLY A 440 13.92 -29.14 4.55
CA GLY A 440 14.00 -29.88 3.28
C GLY A 440 13.26 -29.21 2.12
N ALA A 441 12.51 -28.12 2.35
CA ALA A 441 11.64 -27.51 1.35
C ALA A 441 12.42 -26.91 0.17
N ALA A 442 13.52 -26.20 0.44
CA ALA A 442 14.33 -25.58 -0.62
C ALA A 442 14.90 -26.59 -1.63
N ALA A 443 15.25 -27.81 -1.18
CA ALA A 443 15.75 -28.87 -2.06
C ALA A 443 14.71 -29.33 -3.10
N LYS A 444 13.42 -29.09 -2.81
CA LYS A 444 12.28 -29.38 -3.69
C LYS A 444 11.81 -28.13 -4.45
N GLY A 445 12.46 -26.99 -4.23
CA GLY A 445 12.05 -25.70 -4.77
C GLY A 445 10.81 -25.10 -4.09
N ALA A 446 10.41 -25.63 -2.93
CA ALA A 446 9.34 -25.08 -2.10
C ALA A 446 9.88 -23.92 -1.28
N VAL A 447 9.59 -22.70 -1.71
CA VAL A 447 10.05 -21.45 -1.11
C VAL A 447 8.95 -20.39 -1.19
N CYS A 448 8.89 -19.49 -0.21
CA CYS A 448 7.99 -18.35 -0.22
C CYS A 448 8.28 -17.40 -1.39
N LEU A 449 7.42 -16.40 -1.61
CA LEU A 449 7.57 -15.39 -2.68
C LEU A 449 8.97 -14.76 -2.75
N ASP A 450 9.66 -14.55 -1.62
CA ASP A 450 11.01 -13.99 -1.55
C ASP A 450 12.16 -15.01 -1.60
N GLY A 451 11.85 -16.31 -1.72
CA GLY A 451 12.82 -17.40 -1.74
C GLY A 451 13.17 -17.98 -0.36
N THR A 452 12.55 -17.52 0.73
CA THR A 452 12.75 -18.10 2.07
C THR A 452 12.03 -19.43 2.24
N LEU A 453 12.42 -20.20 3.26
CA LEU A 453 11.77 -21.48 3.56
C LEU A 453 10.32 -21.25 4.06
N PRO A 454 9.35 -22.07 3.62
CA PRO A 454 8.04 -22.10 4.25
C PRO A 454 8.12 -22.66 5.67
N GLY A 455 7.07 -22.45 6.45
CA GLY A 455 6.99 -22.92 7.83
C GLY A 455 5.56 -23.25 8.27
N TYR A 456 5.46 -23.87 9.43
CA TYR A 456 4.19 -24.25 10.06
C TYR A 456 4.31 -24.13 11.58
N HIS A 457 3.18 -24.00 12.27
CA HIS A 457 3.09 -24.13 13.73
C HIS A 457 2.48 -25.50 14.03
N PHE A 458 2.99 -26.20 15.05
CA PHE A 458 2.52 -27.55 15.38
C PHE A 458 2.42 -27.75 16.88
N HIS A 459 1.24 -28.19 17.33
CA HIS A 459 1.01 -28.66 18.67
C HIS A 459 0.58 -30.14 18.65
N PRO A 460 1.27 -31.04 19.38
CA PRO A 460 0.97 -32.46 19.37
C PRO A 460 -0.39 -32.78 20.02
N GLY A 461 -1.04 -33.81 19.49
CA GLY A 461 -2.27 -34.36 20.05
C GLY A 461 -2.02 -35.18 21.31
N PHE A 462 -3.09 -35.50 22.03
CA PHE A 462 -3.03 -36.28 23.26
C PHE A 462 -4.28 -37.13 23.47
N GLY A 463 -4.18 -38.14 24.34
CA GLY A 463 -5.29 -39.04 24.64
C GLY A 463 -5.81 -39.75 23.40
N SER A 464 -7.14 -39.75 23.21
CA SER A 464 -7.78 -40.38 22.04
C SER A 464 -7.50 -39.67 20.72
N GLY A 465 -7.06 -38.41 20.73
CA GLY A 465 -6.75 -37.63 19.53
C GLY A 465 -5.28 -37.71 19.10
N ALA A 466 -4.44 -38.48 19.79
CA ALA A 466 -2.99 -38.55 19.51
C ALA A 466 -2.66 -39.06 18.09
N ASN A 467 -3.56 -39.83 17.46
CA ASN A 467 -3.45 -40.32 16.08
C ASN A 467 -4.39 -39.58 15.11
N SER A 468 -5.01 -38.48 15.53
CA SER A 468 -5.88 -37.66 14.66
C SER A 468 -5.18 -36.36 14.30
N TRP A 469 -5.39 -35.86 13.09
CA TRP A 469 -4.67 -34.70 12.55
C TRP A 469 -5.62 -33.64 11.98
N LEU A 470 -5.43 -32.39 12.39
CA LEU A 470 -6.07 -31.21 11.86
C LEU A 470 -4.99 -30.29 11.29
N ILE A 471 -5.11 -30.00 9.99
CA ILE A 471 -4.21 -29.11 9.25
C ILE A 471 -5.04 -27.91 8.81
N GLN A 472 -4.78 -26.76 9.41
CA GLN A 472 -5.32 -25.47 9.02
C GLN A 472 -4.35 -24.79 8.04
N LEU A 473 -4.85 -24.39 6.88
CA LEU A 473 -4.13 -23.61 5.88
C LEU A 473 -4.40 -22.12 6.13
N GLU A 474 -3.34 -21.35 6.41
CA GLU A 474 -3.46 -19.91 6.66
C GLU A 474 -4.05 -19.21 5.43
N GLY A 475 -4.99 -18.29 5.67
CA GLY A 475 -5.65 -17.51 4.63
C GLY A 475 -5.02 -16.15 4.36
N GLY A 476 -5.77 -15.31 3.63
CA GLY A 476 -5.62 -13.86 3.55
C GLY A 476 -5.07 -13.33 2.23
N GLY A 477 -5.92 -13.38 1.20
CA GLY A 477 -5.75 -12.66 -0.06
C GLY A 477 -4.71 -13.26 -1.02
N TRP A 478 -4.45 -12.55 -2.10
CA TRP A 478 -3.58 -13.01 -3.18
C TRP A 478 -2.69 -11.86 -3.67
N CYS A 479 -1.94 -12.11 -4.73
CA CYS A 479 -1.36 -11.04 -5.53
C CYS A 479 -1.49 -11.42 -7.01
N ASN A 480 -2.01 -10.50 -7.82
CA ASN A 480 -2.42 -10.79 -9.19
C ASN A 480 -1.56 -10.07 -10.25
N ASP A 481 -0.62 -9.24 -9.82
CA ASP A 481 0.36 -8.58 -10.68
C ASP A 481 1.76 -8.57 -10.03
N ILE A 482 2.79 -8.20 -10.81
CA ILE A 482 4.16 -8.19 -10.29
C ILE A 482 4.31 -7.23 -9.11
N LYS A 483 3.61 -6.08 -9.11
CA LYS A 483 3.86 -5.07 -8.09
C LYS A 483 3.22 -5.45 -6.76
N SER A 484 1.98 -5.94 -6.77
CA SER A 484 1.31 -6.57 -5.62
C SER A 484 2.08 -7.78 -5.10
N CYS A 485 2.70 -8.61 -5.95
CA CYS A 485 3.50 -9.73 -5.47
C CYS A 485 4.86 -9.30 -4.89
N VAL A 486 5.53 -8.29 -5.48
CA VAL A 486 6.75 -7.68 -4.91
C VAL A 486 6.44 -6.99 -3.59
N PHE A 487 5.24 -6.41 -3.47
CA PHE A 487 4.70 -5.96 -2.21
C PHE A 487 4.68 -7.08 -1.18
N ARG A 488 3.93 -8.13 -1.53
CA ARG A 488 3.59 -9.22 -0.63
C ARG A 488 4.82 -9.98 -0.13
N LYS A 489 5.86 -10.12 -0.97
CA LYS A 489 7.13 -10.78 -0.56
C LYS A 489 7.88 -10.05 0.57
N ALA A 490 7.56 -8.78 0.84
CA ALA A 490 8.18 -7.97 1.89
C ALA A 490 7.45 -8.06 3.24
N THR A 491 6.52 -9.02 3.40
CA THR A 491 5.62 -9.19 4.56
C THR A 491 5.52 -10.65 5.00
N ARG A 492 4.80 -10.92 6.09
CA ARG A 492 4.60 -12.30 6.62
C ARG A 492 3.97 -13.24 5.58
N ARG A 493 3.18 -12.69 4.66
CA ARG A 493 2.43 -13.40 3.61
C ARG A 493 3.23 -13.70 2.33
N GLY A 494 4.52 -13.37 2.32
CA GLY A 494 5.41 -13.70 1.21
C GLY A 494 6.84 -13.99 1.62
N SER A 495 7.15 -13.98 2.92
CA SER A 495 8.47 -14.33 3.44
C SER A 495 8.42 -14.74 4.90
N SER A 496 9.06 -15.86 5.22
CA SER A 496 9.17 -16.34 6.60
C SER A 496 10.11 -15.50 7.48
N LYS A 497 10.83 -14.54 6.91
CA LYS A 497 11.57 -13.52 7.68
C LYS A 497 10.63 -12.67 8.52
N TYR A 498 9.40 -12.45 8.05
CA TYR A 498 8.43 -11.56 8.69
C TYR A 498 7.30 -12.31 9.40
N MET A 499 7.27 -13.65 9.32
CA MET A 499 6.33 -14.47 10.09
C MET A 499 6.60 -14.34 11.58
N GLU A 500 5.52 -14.26 12.34
CA GLU A 500 5.50 -14.32 13.80
C GLU A 500 6.20 -15.60 14.26
N LYS A 501 7.02 -15.47 15.30
CA LYS A 501 7.75 -16.63 15.86
C LYS A 501 6.85 -17.55 16.66
N THR A 502 5.73 -17.01 17.15
CA THR A 502 4.71 -17.73 17.90
C THR A 502 3.34 -17.33 17.35
N LEU A 503 2.42 -18.28 17.27
CA LEU A 503 1.02 -18.04 16.90
C LEU A 503 0.10 -18.55 18.00
N ALA A 504 -0.94 -17.79 18.32
CA ALA A 504 -1.99 -18.23 19.24
C ALA A 504 -2.91 -19.23 18.53
N PHE A 505 -3.14 -20.39 19.13
CA PHE A 505 -4.11 -21.36 18.65
C PHE A 505 -5.45 -21.12 19.34
N THR A 506 -6.45 -20.70 18.56
CA THR A 506 -7.83 -20.37 18.97
C THR A 506 -8.84 -21.09 18.08
N GLY A 507 -10.13 -20.99 18.41
CA GLY A 507 -11.21 -21.57 17.58
C GLY A 507 -11.01 -23.07 17.37
N ILE A 508 -11.03 -23.51 16.11
CA ILE A 508 -10.82 -24.90 15.70
C ILE A 508 -9.43 -25.45 16.07
N LEU A 509 -8.44 -24.59 16.34
CA LEU A 509 -7.11 -24.98 16.79
C LEU A 509 -6.93 -24.92 18.32
N SER A 510 -7.94 -24.46 19.08
CA SER A 510 -7.83 -24.43 20.55
C SER A 510 -7.58 -25.83 21.12
N ASN A 511 -6.77 -25.89 22.17
CA ASN A 511 -6.49 -27.11 22.94
C ASN A 511 -7.41 -27.32 24.15
N LYS A 512 -8.44 -26.49 24.30
CA LYS A 512 -9.41 -26.55 25.40
C LYS A 512 -10.74 -27.13 24.89
N ALA A 513 -11.28 -28.12 25.59
CA ALA A 513 -12.52 -28.79 25.17
C ALA A 513 -13.74 -27.85 25.25
N GLU A 514 -13.72 -26.89 26.16
CA GLU A 514 -14.72 -25.84 26.30
C GLU A 514 -14.70 -24.82 25.14
N GLU A 515 -13.61 -24.76 24.36
CA GLU A 515 -13.48 -23.87 23.20
C GLU A 515 -13.58 -24.64 21.87
N ASN A 516 -13.14 -25.91 21.86
CA ASN A 516 -13.06 -26.77 20.68
C ASN A 516 -13.45 -28.23 21.04
N PRO A 517 -14.75 -28.53 21.18
CA PRO A 517 -15.21 -29.73 21.86
C PRO A 517 -14.74 -31.04 21.23
N ASP A 518 -14.54 -31.05 19.91
CA ASP A 518 -14.33 -32.25 19.12
C ASP A 518 -12.89 -32.45 18.64
N PHE A 519 -12.13 -31.36 18.48
CA PHE A 519 -10.76 -31.39 17.93
C PHE A 519 -9.67 -30.93 18.94
N PHE A 520 -10.04 -30.57 20.19
CA PHE A 520 -9.10 -30.03 21.19
C PHE A 520 -7.96 -30.95 21.61
N ASN A 521 -8.02 -32.25 21.29
CA ASN A 521 -6.95 -33.21 21.63
C ASN A 521 -6.25 -33.81 20.40
N TRP A 522 -6.51 -33.30 19.20
CA TRP A 522 -5.87 -33.72 17.96
C TRP A 522 -4.46 -33.14 17.80
N ASN A 523 -3.67 -33.72 16.91
CA ASN A 523 -2.49 -33.03 16.35
C ASN A 523 -2.99 -31.82 15.55
N ARG A 524 -2.55 -30.63 15.92
CA ARG A 524 -3.03 -29.37 15.33
C ARG A 524 -1.88 -28.65 14.66
N VAL A 525 -2.09 -28.27 13.41
CA VAL A 525 -1.08 -27.64 12.57
C VAL A 525 -1.69 -26.42 11.90
N GLU A 526 -0.95 -25.31 11.91
CA GLU A 526 -1.19 -24.16 11.02
C GLU A 526 -0.06 -24.14 9.97
N LEU A 527 -0.36 -24.42 8.70
CA LEU A 527 0.60 -24.26 7.62
C LEU A 527 0.59 -22.80 7.13
N ARG A 528 1.73 -22.12 7.25
CA ARG A 528 1.82 -20.67 6.97
C ARG A 528 1.78 -20.37 5.47
N TYR A 529 1.00 -19.37 5.11
CA TYR A 529 0.74 -18.96 3.74
C TYR A 529 1.75 -17.91 3.29
N CYS A 530 2.51 -18.23 2.23
CA CYS A 530 3.55 -17.34 1.73
C CYS A 530 3.78 -17.37 0.21
N ASP A 531 2.83 -17.92 -0.56
CA ASP A 531 2.94 -18.06 -2.02
C ASP A 531 2.06 -17.08 -2.81
N GLY A 532 0.94 -16.62 -2.26
CA GLY A 532 0.08 -15.63 -2.92
C GLY A 532 -0.92 -16.19 -3.94
N ALA A 533 -1.08 -17.52 -4.05
CA ALA A 533 -2.01 -18.19 -4.97
C ALA A 533 -2.75 -19.38 -4.32
N SER A 534 -3.18 -19.26 -3.05
CA SER A 534 -3.89 -20.36 -2.35
C SER A 534 -3.16 -21.70 -2.46
N PHE A 535 -1.85 -21.71 -2.24
CA PHE A 535 -1.02 -22.90 -2.35
C PHE A 535 -1.04 -23.58 -3.73
N SER A 536 -1.38 -22.86 -4.82
CA SER A 536 -1.57 -23.45 -6.15
C SER A 536 -0.59 -22.97 -7.22
N GLY A 537 0.28 -21.99 -6.93
CA GLY A 537 1.24 -21.45 -7.92
C GLY A 537 2.39 -22.40 -8.30
N GLU A 538 2.84 -22.36 -9.56
CA GLU A 538 3.96 -23.14 -10.11
C GLU A 538 4.74 -22.35 -11.19
N GLY A 539 5.18 -21.15 -10.80
CA GLY A 539 5.82 -20.14 -11.65
C GLY A 539 6.94 -19.36 -10.95
N GLN A 540 7.64 -18.52 -11.68
CA GLN A 540 8.61 -17.59 -11.10
C GLN A 540 8.76 -16.35 -11.97
N ASN A 541 9.19 -15.25 -11.37
CA ASN A 541 9.63 -14.08 -12.10
C ASN A 541 11.04 -13.67 -11.62
N GLU A 542 12.04 -13.99 -12.44
CA GLU A 542 13.46 -13.74 -12.10
C GLU A 542 13.78 -12.25 -12.01
N ALA A 543 13.23 -11.43 -12.90
CA ALA A 543 13.47 -9.99 -12.92
C ALA A 543 12.99 -9.31 -11.64
N ALA A 544 11.86 -9.78 -11.10
CA ALA A 544 11.29 -9.30 -9.84
C ALA A 544 11.79 -10.06 -8.61
N GLY A 545 12.58 -11.14 -8.78
CA GLY A 545 12.98 -12.03 -7.69
C GLY A 545 11.78 -12.59 -6.92
N LEU A 546 10.81 -13.15 -7.65
CA LEU A 546 9.57 -13.74 -7.13
C LEU A 546 9.50 -15.24 -7.44
N TYR A 547 9.06 -16.01 -6.45
CA TYR A 547 8.85 -17.45 -6.55
C TYR A 547 7.39 -17.80 -6.26
N PHE A 548 6.65 -18.23 -7.28
CA PHE A 548 5.27 -18.69 -7.14
C PHE A 548 5.29 -20.21 -6.97
N ARG A 549 5.36 -20.67 -5.72
CA ARG A 549 5.64 -22.07 -5.36
C ARG A 549 4.59 -22.66 -4.43
N GLY A 550 3.35 -22.18 -4.52
CA GLY A 550 2.26 -22.62 -3.67
C GLY A 550 2.13 -24.13 -3.61
N GLN A 551 2.06 -24.79 -4.79
CA GLN A 551 1.88 -26.24 -4.86
C GLN A 551 3.00 -26.98 -4.14
N ARG A 552 4.24 -26.55 -4.39
CA ARG A 552 5.42 -27.14 -3.74
C ARG A 552 5.45 -26.91 -2.24
N ILE A 553 4.98 -25.76 -1.77
CA ILE A 553 4.88 -25.45 -0.34
C ILE A 553 3.88 -26.40 0.32
N PHE A 554 2.71 -26.60 -0.30
CA PHE A 554 1.72 -27.56 0.18
C PHE A 554 2.29 -28.98 0.27
N GLU A 555 2.86 -29.48 -0.84
CA GLU A 555 3.47 -30.82 -0.91
C GLU A 555 4.58 -31.00 0.14
N ALA A 556 5.48 -30.00 0.28
CA ALA A 556 6.56 -30.05 1.26
C ALA A 556 6.04 -30.03 2.70
N GLY A 557 4.96 -29.28 2.97
CA GLY A 557 4.26 -29.27 4.25
C GLY A 557 3.66 -30.64 4.56
N MET A 558 2.91 -31.21 3.63
CA MET A 558 2.27 -32.51 3.81
C MET A 558 3.31 -33.61 4.05
N GLU A 559 4.39 -33.64 3.27
CA GLU A 559 5.45 -34.64 3.44
C GLU A 559 6.16 -34.52 4.80
N GLU A 560 6.44 -33.29 5.25
CA GLU A 560 7.02 -33.03 6.57
C GLU A 560 6.12 -33.57 7.68
N LEU A 561 4.80 -33.35 7.60
CA LEU A 561 3.83 -33.86 8.58
C LEU A 561 3.67 -35.39 8.51
N MET A 562 3.68 -35.97 7.30
CA MET A 562 3.70 -37.43 7.11
C MET A 562 4.91 -38.06 7.80
N SER A 563 6.07 -37.41 7.75
CA SER A 563 7.28 -37.87 8.43
C SER A 563 7.17 -37.84 9.97
N LYS A 564 6.35 -36.93 10.52
CA LYS A 564 6.13 -36.77 11.98
C LYS A 564 5.06 -37.68 12.57
N GLY A 565 4.39 -38.47 11.74
CA GLY A 565 3.43 -39.47 12.19
C GLY A 565 2.06 -39.37 11.54
N MET A 566 1.79 -38.33 10.73
CA MET A 566 0.51 -38.17 10.03
C MET A 566 0.19 -39.37 9.13
N LYS A 567 1.20 -40.04 8.57
CA LYS A 567 1.01 -41.26 7.76
C LYS A 567 0.33 -42.42 8.50
N ASN A 568 0.32 -42.40 9.84
CA ASN A 568 -0.32 -43.41 10.68
C ASN A 568 -1.65 -42.91 11.25
N ALA A 569 -2.21 -41.82 10.71
CA ALA A 569 -3.42 -41.22 11.25
C ALA A 569 -4.62 -42.16 11.10
N ASP A 570 -5.41 -42.24 12.16
CA ASP A 570 -6.73 -42.87 12.11
C ASP A 570 -7.73 -41.95 11.41
N GLN A 571 -7.54 -40.63 11.59
CA GLN A 571 -8.43 -39.58 11.10
C GLN A 571 -7.63 -38.32 10.75
N ALA A 572 -8.00 -37.66 9.65
CA ALA A 572 -7.40 -36.42 9.21
C ALA A 572 -8.45 -35.42 8.70
N LEU A 573 -8.24 -34.14 8.97
CA LEU A 573 -9.06 -33.02 8.51
C LEU A 573 -8.14 -31.96 7.91
N LEU A 574 -8.32 -31.65 6.63
CA LEU A 574 -7.74 -30.46 6.00
C LEU A 574 -8.74 -29.32 6.13
N SER A 575 -8.30 -28.18 6.65
CA SER A 575 -9.12 -26.99 6.75
C SER A 575 -8.32 -25.73 6.47
N GLY A 576 -8.99 -24.59 6.39
CA GLY A 576 -8.40 -23.29 6.14
C GLY A 576 -9.47 -22.23 6.01
N CYS A 577 -9.08 -20.97 6.20
CA CYS A 577 -9.95 -19.83 5.97
C CYS A 577 -9.56 -19.03 4.72
N SER A 578 -10.52 -18.41 4.03
CA SER A 578 -10.26 -17.39 3.01
C SER A 578 -9.47 -17.99 1.84
N ALA A 579 -8.32 -17.43 1.48
CA ALA A 579 -7.39 -18.06 0.54
C ALA A 579 -6.97 -19.48 0.93
N GLY A 580 -6.86 -19.80 2.23
CA GLY A 580 -6.62 -21.14 2.76
C GLY A 580 -7.87 -22.03 2.73
N GLY A 581 -9.07 -21.44 2.80
CA GLY A 581 -10.34 -22.12 2.56
C GLY A 581 -10.47 -22.55 1.11
N LEU A 582 -10.17 -21.64 0.17
CA LEU A 582 -10.05 -21.95 -1.25
C LEU A 582 -9.01 -23.05 -1.49
N ALA A 583 -7.83 -22.95 -0.86
CA ALA A 583 -6.80 -23.98 -0.94
C ALA A 583 -7.31 -25.35 -0.42
N SER A 584 -8.10 -25.35 0.66
CA SER A 584 -8.70 -26.58 1.19
C SER A 584 -9.67 -27.25 0.22
N ILE A 585 -10.32 -26.49 -0.67
CA ILE A 585 -11.13 -27.00 -1.78
C ILE A 585 -10.20 -27.56 -2.87
N LEU A 586 -9.24 -26.75 -3.32
CA LEU A 586 -8.35 -27.08 -4.45
C LEU A 586 -7.51 -28.35 -4.19
N HIS A 587 -7.02 -28.52 -2.96
CA HIS A 587 -6.14 -29.64 -2.58
C HIS A 587 -6.88 -30.78 -1.86
N CYS A 588 -8.23 -30.75 -1.77
CA CYS A 588 -8.96 -31.72 -0.95
C CYS A 588 -8.72 -33.17 -1.39
N ASP A 589 -8.82 -33.45 -2.69
CA ASP A 589 -8.60 -34.78 -3.24
C ASP A 589 -7.12 -35.18 -3.23
N GLU A 590 -6.21 -34.22 -3.38
CA GLU A 590 -4.77 -34.45 -3.24
C GLU A 590 -4.43 -34.90 -1.81
N PHE A 591 -4.99 -34.21 -0.80
CA PHE A 591 -4.85 -34.56 0.60
C PHE A 591 -5.48 -35.92 0.93
N GLY A 592 -6.69 -36.19 0.43
CA GLY A 592 -7.36 -37.49 0.56
C GLY A 592 -6.50 -38.63 0.01
N GLY A 593 -5.84 -38.41 -1.13
CA GLY A 593 -4.95 -39.37 -1.78
C GLY A 593 -3.66 -39.70 -1.03
N LEU A 594 -3.31 -38.96 0.03
CA LEU A 594 -2.13 -39.24 0.86
C LEU A 594 -2.33 -40.44 1.80
N PHE A 595 -3.58 -40.83 2.05
CA PHE A 595 -3.93 -41.81 3.07
C PHE A 595 -4.53 -43.09 2.45
N PRO A 596 -4.41 -44.25 3.13
CA PRO A 596 -5.14 -45.45 2.72
C PRO A 596 -6.65 -45.27 2.91
N GLU A 597 -7.46 -46.03 2.17
CA GLU A 597 -8.94 -46.00 2.26
C GLU A 597 -9.49 -46.30 3.67
N THR A 598 -8.69 -46.88 4.57
CA THR A 598 -9.06 -47.14 5.96
C THR A 598 -9.02 -45.91 6.86
N THR A 599 -8.29 -44.86 6.49
CA THR A 599 -8.18 -43.61 7.26
C THR A 599 -9.38 -42.71 6.93
N LYS A 600 -10.04 -42.15 7.96
CA LYS A 600 -11.12 -41.19 7.74
C LYS A 600 -10.51 -39.84 7.36
N VAL A 601 -10.69 -39.40 6.11
CA VAL A 601 -10.21 -38.11 5.62
C VAL A 601 -11.39 -37.27 5.13
N LYS A 602 -11.45 -36.02 5.56
CA LYS A 602 -12.43 -35.03 5.09
C LYS A 602 -11.78 -33.65 5.00
N CYS A 603 -12.43 -32.71 4.31
CA CYS A 603 -11.97 -31.32 4.18
C CYS A 603 -13.03 -30.32 4.67
N LEU A 604 -12.61 -29.19 5.21
CA LEU A 604 -13.48 -28.09 5.65
C LEU A 604 -12.97 -26.78 5.06
N SER A 605 -13.75 -26.16 4.18
CA SER A 605 -13.48 -24.82 3.66
C SER A 605 -14.30 -23.79 4.41
N ASP A 606 -13.63 -22.87 5.10
CA ASP A 606 -14.23 -21.70 5.74
C ASP A 606 -13.99 -20.43 4.92
N ALA A 607 -15.04 -19.70 4.56
CA ALA A 607 -14.97 -18.46 3.78
C ALA A 607 -14.15 -18.60 2.47
N GLY A 608 -14.09 -19.81 1.92
CA GLY A 608 -13.28 -20.17 0.74
C GLY A 608 -14.11 -20.32 -0.53
N PHE A 609 -15.44 -20.22 -0.46
CA PHE A 609 -16.35 -20.37 -1.59
C PHE A 609 -16.63 -18.99 -2.23
N PHE A 610 -15.64 -18.47 -2.95
CA PHE A 610 -15.77 -17.21 -3.68
C PHE A 610 -16.54 -17.41 -4.98
N LEU A 611 -17.47 -16.50 -5.28
CA LEU A 611 -18.30 -16.56 -6.49
C LEU A 611 -17.75 -15.70 -7.65
N ASP A 612 -17.86 -16.16 -8.90
CA ASP A 612 -17.56 -15.37 -10.10
C ASP A 612 -18.73 -14.45 -10.52
N VAL A 613 -18.95 -13.38 -9.74
CA VAL A 613 -20.11 -12.49 -9.91
C VAL A 613 -19.73 -11.11 -10.44
N THR A 614 -20.71 -10.40 -11.00
CA THR A 614 -20.53 -9.00 -11.39
C THR A 614 -20.58 -8.08 -10.17
N ASP A 615 -19.72 -7.05 -10.17
CA ASP A 615 -19.72 -5.99 -9.17
C ASP A 615 -20.92 -5.02 -9.34
N ALA A 616 -21.08 -4.09 -8.39
CA ALA A 616 -22.17 -3.13 -8.38
C ALA A 616 -22.21 -2.15 -9.58
N ALA A 617 -21.11 -2.06 -10.35
CA ALA A 617 -21.06 -1.31 -11.61
C ALA A 617 -21.27 -2.21 -12.85
N GLY A 618 -21.50 -3.51 -12.66
CA GLY A 618 -21.66 -4.51 -13.73
C GLY A 618 -20.34 -5.01 -14.32
N GLY A 619 -19.20 -4.73 -13.66
CA GLY A 619 -17.88 -5.24 -14.04
C GLY A 619 -17.59 -6.62 -13.45
N HIS A 620 -16.48 -7.24 -13.88
CA HIS A 620 -16.04 -8.56 -13.40
C HIS A 620 -14.78 -8.43 -12.52
N THR A 621 -14.88 -7.70 -11.41
CA THR A 621 -13.73 -7.36 -10.54
C THR A 621 -12.95 -8.61 -10.09
N ILE A 622 -13.61 -9.56 -9.40
CA ILE A 622 -12.91 -10.75 -8.88
C ILE A 622 -12.40 -11.69 -9.98
N ARG A 623 -13.15 -11.84 -11.08
CA ARG A 623 -12.71 -12.62 -12.24
C ARG A 623 -11.42 -12.10 -12.81
N ASN A 624 -11.34 -10.79 -13.03
CA ASN A 624 -10.15 -10.13 -13.58
C ASN A 624 -8.97 -10.26 -12.61
N PHE A 625 -9.25 -10.15 -11.31
CA PHE A 625 -8.24 -10.35 -10.27
C PHE A 625 -7.69 -11.79 -10.29
N TYR A 626 -8.56 -12.81 -10.24
CA TYR A 626 -8.16 -14.23 -10.34
C TYR A 626 -7.49 -14.57 -11.67
N ALA A 627 -7.90 -13.99 -12.79
CA ALA A 627 -7.21 -14.18 -14.07
C ALA A 627 -5.75 -13.73 -13.98
N GLY A 628 -5.48 -12.62 -13.29
CA GLY A 628 -4.12 -12.16 -12.98
C GLY A 628 -3.35 -13.16 -12.11
N VAL A 629 -3.95 -13.65 -11.01
CA VAL A 629 -3.35 -14.68 -10.14
C VAL A 629 -2.97 -15.92 -10.94
N VAL A 630 -3.94 -16.48 -11.68
CA VAL A 630 -3.78 -17.74 -12.41
C VAL A 630 -2.70 -17.64 -13.49
N SER A 631 -2.75 -16.58 -14.29
CA SER A 631 -1.79 -16.37 -15.39
C SER A 631 -0.38 -16.03 -14.90
N LEU A 632 -0.26 -15.13 -13.92
CA LEU A 632 1.03 -14.68 -13.40
C LEU A 632 1.79 -15.81 -12.68
N GLN A 633 1.06 -16.57 -11.86
CA GLN A 633 1.66 -17.52 -10.93
C GLN A 633 1.71 -18.94 -11.50
N GLY A 634 1.16 -19.17 -12.70
CA GLY A 634 1.17 -20.47 -13.37
C GLY A 634 0.29 -21.50 -12.66
N VAL A 635 -0.82 -21.06 -12.07
CA VAL A 635 -1.76 -21.90 -11.29
C VAL A 635 -2.39 -22.99 -12.16
N GLU A 636 -2.57 -22.71 -13.46
CA GLU A 636 -3.17 -23.64 -14.43
C GLU A 636 -2.59 -25.07 -14.40
N LYS A 637 -1.30 -25.21 -14.02
CA LYS A 637 -0.59 -26.49 -13.98
C LYS A 637 -1.09 -27.42 -12.87
N ASN A 638 -1.69 -26.85 -11.84
CA ASN A 638 -2.13 -27.57 -10.64
C ASN A 638 -3.65 -27.62 -10.52
N LEU A 639 -4.39 -27.03 -11.46
CA LEU A 639 -5.84 -27.13 -11.50
C LEU A 639 -6.28 -28.52 -12.00
N PRO A 640 -7.43 -29.03 -11.54
CA PRO A 640 -7.93 -30.34 -11.96
C PRO A 640 -8.09 -30.43 -13.48
N SER A 641 -7.48 -31.45 -14.08
CA SER A 641 -7.53 -31.71 -15.53
C SER A 641 -8.97 -31.85 -16.06
N THR A 642 -9.86 -32.40 -15.23
CA THR A 642 -11.30 -32.51 -15.50
C THR A 642 -11.97 -31.15 -15.66
N CYS A 643 -11.55 -30.14 -14.91
CA CYS A 643 -12.08 -28.79 -15.00
C CYS A 643 -11.52 -28.05 -16.23
N ILE A 644 -10.19 -28.01 -16.39
CA ILE A 644 -9.54 -27.26 -17.49
C ILE A 644 -9.85 -27.84 -18.87
N SER A 645 -10.35 -29.08 -18.95
CA SER A 645 -10.87 -29.66 -20.19
C SER A 645 -12.21 -29.07 -20.64
N ARG A 646 -12.94 -28.39 -19.72
CA ARG A 646 -14.29 -27.85 -19.92
C ARG A 646 -14.34 -26.34 -19.84
N PHE A 647 -13.51 -25.74 -19.00
CA PHE A 647 -13.50 -24.30 -18.72
C PHE A 647 -12.09 -23.74 -18.85
N ASP A 648 -11.97 -22.41 -18.94
CA ASP A 648 -10.68 -21.75 -18.89
C ASP A 648 -10.05 -21.85 -17.48
N PRO A 649 -8.71 -21.74 -17.35
CA PRO A 649 -8.04 -21.86 -16.06
C PRO A 649 -8.55 -20.91 -14.97
N THR A 650 -9.03 -19.71 -15.33
CA THR A 650 -9.57 -18.76 -14.33
C THR A 650 -10.87 -19.27 -13.75
N SER A 651 -11.79 -19.73 -14.60
CA SER A 651 -13.04 -20.37 -14.14
C SER A 651 -12.76 -21.58 -13.25
N CYS A 652 -11.72 -22.35 -13.53
CA CYS A 652 -11.33 -23.49 -12.69
C CYS A 652 -10.67 -23.11 -11.36
N PHE A 653 -10.31 -21.84 -11.15
CA PHE A 653 -9.87 -21.36 -9.84
C PHE A 653 -11.06 -20.95 -8.94
N PHE A 654 -12.25 -20.74 -9.52
CA PHE A 654 -13.48 -20.52 -8.77
C PHE A 654 -14.09 -21.85 -8.29
N PRO A 655 -14.39 -21.99 -6.98
CA PRO A 655 -14.95 -23.20 -6.38
C PRO A 655 -16.24 -23.72 -7.00
N GLU A 656 -17.12 -22.83 -7.47
CA GLU A 656 -18.39 -23.17 -8.13
C GLU A 656 -18.23 -24.17 -9.28
N ASN A 657 -17.08 -24.15 -9.97
CA ASN A 657 -16.77 -25.03 -11.10
C ASN A 657 -16.10 -26.35 -10.69
N LEU A 658 -15.74 -26.50 -9.40
CA LEU A 658 -14.94 -27.61 -8.88
C LEU A 658 -15.67 -28.48 -7.87
N VAL A 659 -16.44 -27.88 -6.95
CA VAL A 659 -16.92 -28.58 -5.74
C VAL A 659 -17.76 -29.82 -6.02
N ASP A 660 -18.52 -29.82 -7.12
CA ASP A 660 -19.33 -30.96 -7.55
C ASP A 660 -18.50 -32.19 -8.00
N ASN A 661 -17.22 -32.00 -8.29
CA ASN A 661 -16.32 -33.05 -8.78
C ASN A 661 -15.32 -33.53 -7.72
N ILE A 662 -15.30 -32.93 -6.53
CA ILE A 662 -14.44 -33.35 -5.42
C ILE A 662 -14.97 -34.67 -4.85
N LYS A 663 -14.09 -35.65 -4.72
CA LYS A 663 -14.44 -37.02 -4.27
C LYS A 663 -14.36 -37.17 -2.75
N THR A 664 -13.41 -36.46 -2.15
CA THR A 664 -13.19 -36.47 -0.71
C THR A 664 -14.29 -35.65 -0.03
N PRO A 665 -14.96 -36.16 1.03
CA PRO A 665 -16.06 -35.43 1.65
C PRO A 665 -15.65 -34.02 2.10
N LEU A 666 -16.40 -33.02 1.67
CA LEU A 666 -16.12 -31.60 1.89
C LEU A 666 -17.24 -30.96 2.71
N PHE A 667 -16.88 -30.11 3.67
CA PHE A 667 -17.79 -29.22 4.36
C PHE A 667 -17.55 -27.78 3.91
N LEU A 668 -18.60 -27.11 3.46
CA LEU A 668 -18.56 -25.69 3.15
C LEU A 668 -19.16 -24.90 4.31
N LEU A 669 -18.31 -24.11 4.98
CA LEU A 669 -18.72 -23.09 5.93
C LEU A 669 -18.52 -21.74 5.26
N ASN A 670 -19.59 -20.97 5.06
CA ASN A 670 -19.47 -19.66 4.45
C ASN A 670 -20.55 -18.71 4.96
N ALA A 671 -20.23 -17.43 5.10
CA ALA A 671 -21.25 -16.42 5.23
C ALA A 671 -21.94 -16.23 3.87
N ALA A 672 -23.28 -16.09 3.87
CA ALA A 672 -24.03 -15.72 2.68
C ALA A 672 -23.71 -14.29 2.21
N TYR A 673 -23.24 -13.45 3.13
CA TYR A 673 -22.81 -12.08 2.90
C TYR A 673 -21.35 -11.94 3.33
N ASP A 674 -20.47 -12.74 2.71
CA ASP A 674 -19.04 -12.69 3.00
C ASP A 674 -18.51 -11.27 2.86
N THR A 675 -18.00 -10.74 3.96
CA THR A 675 -17.63 -9.33 4.03
C THR A 675 -16.41 -8.99 3.20
N TRP A 676 -15.49 -9.95 3.00
CA TRP A 676 -14.34 -9.74 2.11
C TRP A 676 -14.83 -9.61 0.67
N GLN A 677 -15.67 -10.54 0.22
CA GLN A 677 -16.20 -10.50 -1.14
C GLN A 677 -17.11 -9.28 -1.34
N PHE A 678 -17.87 -8.87 -0.33
CA PHE A 678 -18.63 -7.63 -0.36
C PHE A 678 -17.73 -6.40 -0.58
N HIS A 679 -16.67 -6.25 0.22
CA HIS A 679 -15.83 -5.05 0.18
C HIS A 679 -14.84 -5.02 -1.00
N GLN A 680 -14.30 -6.18 -1.39
CA GLN A 680 -13.20 -6.25 -2.36
C GLN A 680 -13.65 -6.68 -3.76
N SER A 681 -14.77 -7.39 -3.88
CA SER A 681 -15.30 -7.86 -5.16
C SER A 681 -16.57 -7.15 -5.59
N LEU A 682 -17.62 -7.19 -4.77
CA LEU A 682 -18.94 -6.64 -5.16
C LEU A 682 -18.92 -5.12 -5.20
N VAL A 683 -18.28 -4.50 -4.22
CA VAL A 683 -18.22 -3.05 -4.14
C VAL A 683 -16.81 -2.59 -3.74
N PRO A 684 -15.76 -2.82 -4.53
CA PRO A 684 -14.47 -2.18 -4.28
C PRO A 684 -14.57 -0.64 -4.35
N SER A 685 -13.59 0.08 -3.79
CA SER A 685 -13.57 1.55 -3.84
C SER A 685 -13.57 2.10 -5.27
N SER A 686 -13.07 1.33 -6.25
CA SER A 686 -13.07 1.71 -7.67
C SER A 686 -14.47 1.75 -8.30
N VAL A 687 -15.45 1.02 -7.76
CA VAL A 687 -16.84 1.02 -8.28
C VAL A 687 -17.78 1.88 -7.44
N ASP A 688 -17.30 2.46 -6.34
CA ASP A 688 -18.03 3.39 -5.49
C ASP A 688 -17.28 4.72 -5.28
N PRO A 689 -16.99 5.48 -6.36
CA PRO A 689 -16.17 6.71 -6.30
C PRO A 689 -16.82 7.83 -5.46
N HIS A 690 -18.15 7.79 -5.35
CA HIS A 690 -18.95 8.76 -4.58
C HIS A 690 -19.19 8.32 -3.13
N GLY A 691 -18.80 7.09 -2.75
CA GLY A 691 -18.91 6.61 -1.39
C GLY A 691 -20.34 6.31 -0.93
N GLU A 692 -21.23 5.95 -1.85
CA GLU A 692 -22.64 5.65 -1.57
C GLU A 692 -22.79 4.38 -0.72
N TRP A 693 -21.82 3.47 -0.78
CA TRP A 693 -21.81 2.25 0.00
C TRP A 693 -21.03 2.38 1.31
N ASN A 694 -20.36 3.50 1.57
CA ASN A 694 -19.53 3.67 2.77
C ASN A 694 -20.33 3.42 4.07
N ALA A 695 -21.54 4.00 4.18
CA ALA A 695 -22.37 3.81 5.36
C ALA A 695 -22.78 2.34 5.57
N CYS A 696 -23.11 1.65 4.47
CA CYS A 696 -23.51 0.24 4.44
C CYS A 696 -22.33 -0.70 4.74
N LYS A 697 -21.15 -0.43 4.17
CA LYS A 697 -19.90 -1.16 4.43
C LYS A 697 -19.44 -1.00 5.87
N SER A 698 -19.49 0.21 6.42
CA SER A 698 -19.13 0.44 7.82
C SER A 698 -20.12 -0.21 8.78
N ASN A 699 -21.40 -0.15 8.47
CA ASN A 699 -22.46 -0.74 9.28
C ASN A 699 -23.60 -1.16 8.36
N GLN A 700 -23.71 -2.46 8.15
CA GLN A 700 -24.74 -3.15 7.37
C GLN A 700 -26.19 -2.80 7.75
N SER A 701 -26.46 -2.26 8.95
CA SER A 701 -27.79 -1.74 9.32
C SER A 701 -28.16 -0.46 8.57
N ASN A 702 -27.17 0.23 7.99
CA ASN A 702 -27.35 1.47 7.24
C ASN A 702 -27.51 1.24 5.72
N CYS A 703 -27.49 -0.01 5.26
CA CYS A 703 -27.74 -0.31 3.85
C CYS A 703 -29.17 0.08 3.47
N ASN A 704 -29.33 0.80 2.35
CA ASN A 704 -30.64 1.09 1.81
C ASN A 704 -31.25 -0.14 1.11
N SER A 705 -32.53 -0.05 0.71
CA SER A 705 -33.26 -1.18 0.12
C SER A 705 -32.60 -1.73 -1.16
N THR A 706 -32.03 -0.87 -1.99
CA THR A 706 -31.35 -1.27 -3.24
C THR A 706 -30.04 -1.99 -2.95
N GLN A 707 -29.28 -1.48 -1.96
CA GLN A 707 -28.03 -2.09 -1.51
C GLN A 707 -28.29 -3.48 -0.91
N ILE A 708 -29.31 -3.61 -0.07
CA ILE A 708 -29.74 -4.90 0.47
C ILE A 708 -30.18 -5.84 -0.66
N GLN A 709 -30.93 -5.35 -1.65
CA GLN A 709 -31.37 -6.21 -2.77
C GLN A 709 -30.17 -6.81 -3.53
N LEU A 710 -29.14 -6.02 -3.83
CA LEU A 710 -27.91 -6.53 -4.47
C LEU A 710 -27.24 -7.62 -3.63
N LEU A 711 -27.15 -7.42 -2.31
CA LEU A 711 -26.59 -8.42 -1.40
C LEU A 711 -27.47 -9.68 -1.30
N GLN A 712 -28.79 -9.54 -1.43
CA GLN A 712 -29.69 -10.70 -1.51
C GLN A 712 -29.53 -11.47 -2.81
N ASP A 713 -29.33 -10.77 -3.93
CA ASP A 713 -29.10 -11.40 -5.23
C ASP A 713 -27.78 -12.20 -5.20
N PHE A 714 -26.72 -11.63 -4.62
CA PHE A 714 -25.45 -12.33 -4.36
C PHE A 714 -25.63 -13.60 -3.52
N ARG A 715 -26.40 -13.52 -2.42
CA ARG A 715 -26.75 -14.71 -1.63
C ARG A 715 -27.48 -15.76 -2.46
N MET A 716 -28.41 -15.36 -3.32
CA MET A 716 -29.19 -16.30 -4.12
C MET A 716 -28.32 -17.02 -5.16
N GLU A 717 -27.32 -16.35 -5.71
CA GLU A 717 -26.33 -16.94 -6.61
C GLU A 717 -25.51 -18.02 -5.89
N MET A 718 -24.97 -17.71 -4.70
CA MET A 718 -24.28 -18.70 -3.87
C MET A 718 -25.13 -19.96 -3.62
N LEU A 719 -26.40 -19.77 -3.29
CA LEU A 719 -27.30 -20.87 -2.98
C LEU A 719 -27.64 -21.72 -4.19
N ASP A 720 -27.63 -21.16 -5.41
CA ASP A 720 -27.81 -21.95 -6.63
C ASP A 720 -26.54 -22.76 -6.95
N ASP A 721 -25.35 -22.17 -6.77
CA ASP A 721 -24.07 -22.83 -7.03
C ASP A 721 -23.83 -24.04 -6.11
N VAL A 722 -24.18 -23.93 -4.82
CA VAL A 722 -24.00 -25.05 -3.86
C VAL A 722 -25.14 -26.07 -3.89
N LYS A 723 -26.18 -25.86 -4.71
CA LYS A 723 -27.40 -26.70 -4.71
C LYS A 723 -27.16 -28.13 -5.14
N SER A 724 -26.25 -28.33 -6.10
CA SER A 724 -25.86 -29.65 -6.59
C SER A 724 -25.00 -30.37 -5.55
N PHE A 725 -23.94 -29.71 -5.08
CA PHE A 725 -23.09 -30.12 -3.97
C PHE A 725 -23.87 -30.54 -2.72
N ALA A 726 -24.93 -29.81 -2.37
CA ALA A 726 -25.74 -30.08 -1.18
C ALA A 726 -26.54 -31.39 -1.24
N ARG A 727 -26.66 -32.05 -2.40
CA ARG A 727 -27.41 -33.32 -2.55
C ARG A 727 -26.65 -34.55 -2.06
N ASP A 728 -25.33 -34.47 -1.97
CA ASP A 728 -24.53 -35.57 -1.43
C ASP A 728 -24.54 -35.53 0.11
N ASP A 729 -25.05 -36.59 0.74
CA ASP A 729 -25.13 -36.72 2.20
C ASP A 729 -23.75 -36.84 2.88
N GLN A 730 -22.68 -37.15 2.12
CA GLN A 730 -21.31 -37.15 2.62
C GLN A 730 -20.76 -35.73 2.79
N ASN A 731 -21.29 -34.76 2.04
CA ASN A 731 -20.86 -33.37 2.12
C ASN A 731 -21.59 -32.63 3.24
N GLY A 732 -20.97 -31.58 3.77
CA GLY A 732 -21.55 -30.71 4.78
C GLY A 732 -21.73 -29.27 4.28
N LEU A 733 -22.72 -28.58 4.82
CA LEU A 733 -23.00 -27.18 4.46
C LEU A 733 -23.48 -26.42 5.70
N PHE A 734 -22.85 -25.27 5.97
CA PHE A 734 -23.30 -24.29 6.95
C PHE A 734 -23.17 -22.89 6.35
N ILE A 735 -24.29 -22.34 5.87
CA ILE A 735 -24.38 -21.00 5.30
C ILE A 735 -25.21 -20.13 6.22
N ASN A 736 -24.58 -19.23 6.97
CA ASN A 736 -25.28 -18.27 7.84
C ASN A 736 -25.53 -16.93 7.16
N SER A 737 -26.40 -16.11 7.76
CA SER A 737 -26.77 -14.80 7.25
C SER A 737 -25.94 -13.65 7.84
N CYS A 738 -24.80 -13.96 8.45
CA CYS A 738 -23.94 -12.98 9.08
C CYS A 738 -23.08 -12.24 8.04
N PHE A 739 -22.72 -10.99 8.36
CA PHE A 739 -21.67 -10.24 7.68
C PHE A 739 -20.35 -10.52 8.39
N VAL A 740 -19.66 -11.58 7.98
CA VAL A 740 -18.40 -12.03 8.58
C VAL A 740 -17.45 -12.59 7.52
N HIS A 741 -16.18 -12.77 7.88
CA HIS A 741 -15.16 -13.50 7.12
C HIS A 741 -14.28 -14.25 8.13
N CYS A 742 -13.94 -15.51 7.88
CA CYS A 742 -13.24 -16.42 8.81
C CYS A 742 -13.92 -16.67 10.15
N GLN A 743 -14.53 -17.85 10.29
CA GLN A 743 -15.37 -18.21 11.44
C GLN A 743 -14.82 -19.40 12.25
N THR A 744 -13.91 -20.18 11.68
CA THR A 744 -13.26 -21.32 12.36
C THR A 744 -12.14 -20.88 13.28
N GLU A 745 -11.49 -19.76 12.97
CA GLU A 745 -10.30 -19.27 13.68
C GLU A 745 -10.66 -18.42 14.91
N ARG A 746 -11.86 -17.81 14.91
CA ARG A 746 -12.32 -16.93 15.98
C ARG A 746 -13.23 -17.66 16.97
N GLN A 747 -12.98 -17.46 18.27
CA GLN A 747 -13.74 -18.17 19.29
C GLN A 747 -15.20 -17.71 19.41
N ASP A 748 -15.44 -16.41 19.20
CA ASP A 748 -16.77 -15.78 19.25
C ASP A 748 -17.72 -16.32 18.18
N THR A 749 -17.22 -16.77 17.03
CA THR A 749 -18.04 -17.38 15.97
C THR A 749 -18.03 -18.91 16.02
N TRP A 750 -16.91 -19.53 16.43
CA TRP A 750 -16.76 -20.97 16.46
C TRP A 750 -17.61 -21.68 17.54
N PHE A 751 -17.42 -21.32 18.82
CA PHE A 751 -18.03 -22.07 19.94
C PHE A 751 -18.29 -21.29 21.24
N ALA A 752 -18.08 -19.97 21.30
CA ALA A 752 -18.49 -19.13 22.44
C ALA A 752 -20.00 -19.22 22.75
N ASP A 753 -20.41 -18.82 23.96
CA ASP A 753 -21.81 -18.93 24.42
C ASP A 753 -22.81 -18.16 23.54
N ASP A 754 -22.35 -17.06 22.95
CA ASP A 754 -23.10 -16.18 22.07
C ASP A 754 -22.76 -16.37 20.58
N SER A 755 -22.09 -17.46 20.20
CA SER A 755 -21.76 -17.73 18.79
C SER A 755 -23.00 -17.84 17.89
N PRO A 756 -22.87 -17.53 16.58
CA PRO A 756 -23.96 -17.67 15.61
C PRO A 756 -24.57 -19.07 15.58
N LEU A 757 -25.90 -19.14 15.45
CA LEU A 757 -26.67 -20.37 15.53
C LEU A 757 -27.57 -20.55 14.31
N ILE A 758 -27.43 -21.68 13.61
CA ILE A 758 -28.48 -22.15 12.68
C ILE A 758 -29.19 -23.32 13.32
N GLY A 759 -30.51 -23.19 13.51
CA GLY A 759 -31.32 -24.27 14.10
C GLY A 759 -30.89 -24.64 15.52
N LYS A 760 -30.43 -23.65 16.30
CA LYS A 760 -29.92 -23.79 17.69
C LYS A 760 -28.62 -24.60 17.81
N LYS A 761 -27.82 -24.67 16.74
CA LYS A 761 -26.48 -25.25 16.80
C LYS A 761 -25.42 -24.25 16.40
N LYS A 762 -24.30 -24.31 17.11
CA LYS A 762 -23.08 -23.57 16.78
C LYS A 762 -22.37 -24.20 15.58
N ILE A 763 -21.40 -23.48 15.04
CA ILE A 763 -20.56 -23.93 13.93
C ILE A 763 -19.78 -25.19 14.36
N ALA A 764 -19.09 -25.16 15.50
CA ALA A 764 -18.27 -26.28 15.96
C ALA A 764 -19.07 -27.59 16.11
N GLU A 765 -20.29 -27.51 16.66
CA GLU A 765 -21.17 -28.67 16.82
C GLU A 765 -21.60 -29.24 15.47
N SER A 766 -21.87 -28.36 14.51
CA SER A 766 -22.30 -28.73 13.16
C SER A 766 -21.16 -29.39 12.37
N VAL A 767 -19.95 -28.85 12.46
CA VAL A 767 -18.76 -29.46 11.86
C VAL A 767 -18.46 -30.81 12.52
N GLY A 768 -18.51 -30.90 13.84
CA GLY A 768 -18.30 -32.16 14.57
C GLY A 768 -19.35 -33.22 14.23
N ASP A 769 -20.63 -32.84 14.19
CA ASP A 769 -21.72 -33.74 13.79
C ASP A 769 -21.50 -34.35 12.41
N TRP A 770 -21.08 -33.53 11.45
CA TRP A 770 -20.77 -33.99 10.10
C TRP A 770 -19.49 -34.83 10.06
N TYR A 771 -18.41 -34.35 10.67
CA TYR A 771 -17.10 -35.01 10.58
C TYR A 771 -17.16 -36.43 11.15
N PHE A 772 -17.76 -36.57 12.34
CA PHE A 772 -17.89 -37.86 13.03
C PHE A 772 -19.10 -38.70 12.59
N ASP A 773 -19.80 -38.28 11.53
CA ASP A 773 -20.97 -38.98 10.97
C ASP A 773 -22.10 -39.16 12.00
N ARG A 774 -22.24 -38.22 12.94
CA ARG A 774 -23.34 -38.21 13.93
C ARG A 774 -24.67 -37.89 13.25
N ARG A 775 -24.65 -37.01 12.24
CA ARG A 775 -25.77 -36.70 11.34
C ARG A 775 -25.31 -35.88 10.13
N PRO A 776 -26.03 -35.95 9.00
CA PRO A 776 -25.85 -35.00 7.90
C PRO A 776 -26.12 -33.56 8.35
N VAL A 777 -25.39 -32.61 7.77
CA VAL A 777 -25.50 -31.18 8.08
C VAL A 777 -25.66 -30.39 6.79
N LYS A 778 -26.87 -29.86 6.57
CA LYS A 778 -27.24 -28.97 5.46
C LYS A 778 -27.94 -27.74 6.03
N ALA A 779 -27.19 -26.93 6.76
CA ALA A 779 -27.69 -25.74 7.45
C ALA A 779 -27.57 -24.53 6.52
N ILE A 780 -28.72 -23.95 6.14
CA ILE A 780 -28.78 -22.70 5.39
C ILE A 780 -29.74 -21.78 6.15
N ASP A 781 -29.25 -20.60 6.48
CA ASP A 781 -29.98 -19.62 7.25
C ASP A 781 -30.92 -18.76 6.38
N CYS A 782 -31.82 -18.03 7.02
CA CYS A 782 -32.73 -17.10 6.34
C CYS A 782 -31.99 -15.87 5.79
N PRO A 783 -32.62 -15.04 4.93
CA PRO A 783 -32.02 -13.79 4.47
C PRO A 783 -31.82 -12.77 5.60
N TYR A 784 -30.71 -12.02 5.59
CA TYR A 784 -30.48 -10.89 6.50
C TYR A 784 -31.66 -9.89 6.46
N PRO A 785 -32.08 -9.30 7.60
CA PRO A 785 -31.48 -9.34 8.94
C PRO A 785 -32.17 -10.32 9.90
N CYS A 786 -32.41 -11.56 9.49
CA CYS A 786 -33.20 -12.48 10.30
C CYS A 786 -32.45 -13.09 11.50
N ASP A 787 -31.14 -13.34 11.38
CA ASP A 787 -30.37 -14.00 12.44
C ASP A 787 -29.84 -12.98 13.45
N THR A 788 -30.45 -12.99 14.63
CA THR A 788 -30.09 -12.12 15.75
C THR A 788 -28.89 -12.62 16.54
N THR A 789 -28.33 -13.79 16.21
CA THR A 789 -27.15 -14.37 16.85
C THR A 789 -25.85 -14.03 16.12
N CYS A 790 -25.94 -13.35 14.97
CA CYS A 790 -24.80 -12.95 14.19
C CYS A 790 -23.94 -11.88 14.88
N HIS A 791 -22.63 -12.14 14.90
CA HIS A 791 -21.59 -11.15 15.18
C HIS A 791 -21.18 -10.52 13.85
N ASN A 792 -21.98 -9.56 13.38
CA ASN A 792 -21.67 -8.84 12.15
C ASN A 792 -20.46 -7.93 12.36
N LEU A 793 -19.52 -7.94 11.43
CA LEU A 793 -18.39 -7.01 11.41
C LEU A 793 -18.91 -5.59 11.17
N VAL A 794 -18.48 -4.66 12.02
CA VAL A 794 -18.86 -3.24 11.94
C VAL A 794 -17.57 -2.42 11.90
N PHE A 795 -17.19 -1.99 10.70
CA PHE A 795 -15.96 -1.23 10.48
C PHE A 795 -16.17 0.23 10.90
N LYS A 796 -15.53 0.62 12.02
CA LYS A 796 -15.55 2.00 12.55
C LYS A 796 -14.49 2.92 11.95
#